data_AF-S4XFU1-F1
#
_entry.id   AF-S4XFU1-F1
#
_cell.length_a   1.000
_cell.length_b   1.000
_cell.length_c   1.000
_cell.angle_alpha   90.00
_cell.angle_beta   90.00
_cell.angle_gamma   90.00
#
_symmetry.space_group_name_H-M   'P 1'
#
loop_
_entity.id
_entity.type
_entity.pdbx_description
1 polymer ?
#
loop_
_entity_poly.entity_id
_entity_poly.type
_entity_poly.pdbx_seq_one_letter_code
_entity_poly.pdbx_strand_id
1 'polypeptide(L)'
;MPSTLSLRLASAAALTAAMPLVGVAVVPAAVLPAAVADDSSQCRKVSSAEMAWGIKQSFRNYLTGPIAMGGWDLDGVTYTGSADNAADGAFHFTADPAASRVEGDAADLPMNGTMHLSGHGGIINVTLSNFVLQIRGNRAQLLADGRYFAADPAAVASLLGGAPAFTQQPVATFTLDKTLTQAGSASGSATLTGASWIHENLNKALLDSYGEGKNEGDPVTITVATSGSGDCGVDQNAVMATSAGQTDTVTAEQTSTAATQATTQAATAQSLATTATTVTDTGTCDAVTAASVGWGIKQSFRSYLTGPIAMGSWDLDGVGFSGSTSGEDGQFEFTADPSAIRVSGTDADIPLTGSLHLTGHLGALDITYSNMVVKVRGTTAQFIADYRSNTVSSFTAGASVTGAKTGTQVPIAQFTLSQPISEQAAESGTVSLSGPGYITEDGNQSLGGNYGEGNNEADPIDITLNTTGAGCGIGSGTGLDDITSAAQATSGGTSTGTSSTGTPDLGVTPRVSGTASTGSDGDSDTSCSVADGDRKVVETRMGWGIKESFRSYIKGSIAQGDWTTTGGAVYSEGNFVFSGSSGTVTVADGSATSGTLKFGGSVLFTGHEGVLRTVISDPEIQINGSTGSLIANVESNDTSGNATDYGRIELATLSITASEITDGVLDGAAAAALSSDGETALAGFYSAGEALDPVSYRAALSDDCEGDSDASLGDKPENEDDEDDSGKGKVTVNEAAASDSDDEDTGLMAFLKDPSSMVPSLIALIAAIAAGTMAVRLRRTNSRIEEIAAAAGVDVDDPDTDN
;
A
#
# COMPACT_ATOMS: atom_id res chain seq x y z
N MET A 1 -8.30 -22.96 -74.17
CA MET A 1 -7.13 -22.72 -75.04
C MET A 1 -7.37 -21.45 -75.85
N PRO A 2 -6.33 -20.64 -76.13
CA PRO A 2 -6.11 -19.34 -75.48
C PRO A 2 -6.21 -18.15 -76.46
N SER A 3 -6.04 -16.91 -75.99
CA SER A 3 -4.93 -16.03 -76.43
C SER A 3 -5.19 -14.56 -76.10
N THR A 4 -4.17 -13.97 -75.48
CA THR A 4 -3.86 -12.55 -75.30
C THR A 4 -3.49 -11.87 -76.63
N LEU A 5 -3.66 -10.54 -76.75
CA LEU A 5 -2.59 -9.53 -76.95
C LEU A 5 -3.11 -8.11 -77.32
N SER A 6 -2.72 -7.16 -76.46
CA SER A 6 -2.13 -5.81 -76.65
C SER A 6 -2.14 -5.06 -78.00
N LEU A 7 -2.27 -3.71 -77.95
CA LEU A 7 -1.33 -2.68 -78.47
C LEU A 7 -1.89 -1.25 -78.21
N ARG A 8 -1.21 -0.38 -77.43
CA ARG A 8 -0.17 0.64 -77.76
C ARG A 8 -0.67 2.06 -78.14
N LEU A 9 0.01 3.02 -77.48
CA LEU A 9 -0.03 4.49 -77.53
C LEU A 9 0.15 5.12 -78.92
N ALA A 10 -0.37 6.35 -79.08
CA ALA A 10 0.40 7.50 -79.60
C ALA A 10 -0.30 8.87 -79.42
N SER A 11 0.47 9.80 -78.81
CA SER A 11 0.76 11.19 -79.20
C SER A 11 -0.28 12.32 -79.30
N ALA A 12 0.24 13.50 -78.90
CA ALA A 12 -0.38 14.78 -78.61
C ALA A 12 -0.50 15.74 -79.80
N ALA A 13 -1.35 16.77 -79.64
CA ALA A 13 -1.23 18.08 -80.28
C ALA A 13 -1.87 19.17 -79.41
N ALA A 14 -1.26 20.35 -79.39
CA ALA A 14 -1.52 21.46 -78.48
C ALA A 14 -2.39 22.57 -79.10
N LEU A 15 -2.73 23.54 -78.21
CA LEU A 15 -3.04 24.96 -78.44
C LEU A 15 -4.53 25.38 -78.53
N THR A 16 -5.05 26.02 -77.48
CA THR A 16 -5.28 27.49 -77.41
C THR A 16 -6.00 27.90 -76.11
N ALA A 17 -5.76 29.14 -75.69
CA ALA A 17 -5.95 29.68 -74.35
C ALA A 17 -7.32 30.34 -74.09
N ALA A 18 -7.76 30.35 -72.82
CA ALA A 18 -8.30 31.52 -72.08
C ALA A 18 -8.93 31.09 -70.71
N MET A 19 -8.54 31.77 -69.64
CA MET A 19 -9.10 31.73 -68.27
C MET A 19 -10.40 32.59 -68.16
N PRO A 20 -11.01 32.79 -66.96
CA PRO A 20 -11.51 31.87 -65.92
C PRO A 20 -12.99 32.18 -65.55
N LEU A 21 -13.66 31.35 -64.73
CA LEU A 21 -14.39 31.73 -63.49
C LEU A 21 -15.39 30.64 -63.03
N VAL A 22 -15.20 30.24 -61.77
CA VAL A 22 -16.20 29.80 -60.77
C VAL A 22 -17.16 28.67 -61.17
N GLY A 23 -16.76 27.43 -60.87
CA GLY A 23 -17.62 26.26 -60.85
C GLY A 23 -18.05 25.90 -59.43
N VAL A 24 -19.33 26.09 -59.14
CA VAL A 24 -20.05 25.54 -57.97
C VAL A 24 -20.07 24.01 -58.09
N ALA A 25 -19.66 23.31 -57.03
CA ALA A 25 -19.68 21.86 -56.96
C ALA A 25 -21.12 21.35 -56.83
N VAL A 26 -21.54 20.49 -57.77
CA VAL A 26 -22.71 19.62 -57.67
C VAL A 26 -22.21 18.21 -57.38
N VAL A 27 -22.54 17.69 -56.20
CA VAL A 27 -22.22 16.35 -55.74
C VAL A 27 -23.22 15.35 -56.33
N PRO A 28 -22.80 14.24 -56.97
CA PRO A 28 -23.70 13.16 -57.33
C PRO A 28 -23.85 12.13 -56.19
N ALA A 29 -25.11 11.79 -55.95
CA ALA A 29 -25.71 10.61 -55.33
C ALA A 29 -24.81 9.64 -54.52
N ALA A 30 -25.14 9.55 -53.23
CA ALA A 30 -24.68 8.56 -52.29
C ALA A 30 -24.90 7.11 -52.77
N VAL A 31 -23.84 6.33 -52.74
CA VAL A 31 -23.91 4.87 -52.63
C VAL A 31 -24.35 4.58 -51.20
N LEU A 32 -25.54 4.03 -51.01
CA LEU A 32 -25.96 3.50 -49.71
C LEU A 32 -24.97 2.41 -49.29
N PRO A 33 -24.44 2.43 -48.05
CA PRO A 33 -23.65 1.31 -47.56
C PRO A 33 -24.54 0.06 -47.51
N ALA A 34 -23.95 -1.07 -47.90
CA ALA A 34 -24.58 -2.38 -47.82
C ALA A 34 -25.15 -2.62 -46.42
N ALA A 35 -26.34 -3.22 -46.36
CA ALA A 35 -26.95 -3.68 -45.12
C ALA A 35 -25.92 -4.52 -44.33
N VAL A 36 -25.72 -4.13 -43.08
CA VAL A 36 -24.99 -4.93 -42.08
C VAL A 36 -25.63 -6.31 -42.07
N ALA A 37 -24.83 -7.36 -42.26
CA ALA A 37 -25.33 -8.71 -42.13
C ALA A 37 -25.88 -8.88 -40.69
N ASP A 38 -27.06 -9.48 -40.58
CA ASP A 38 -27.70 -9.81 -39.30
C ASP A 38 -26.79 -10.80 -38.55
N ASP A 39 -26.02 -10.33 -37.57
CA ASP A 39 -25.02 -11.10 -36.80
C ASP A 39 -25.67 -11.94 -35.68
N SER A 40 -26.92 -12.35 -35.86
CA SER A 40 -27.68 -13.10 -34.85
C SER A 40 -27.17 -14.53 -34.63
N SER A 41 -26.18 -14.96 -35.41
CA SER A 41 -25.57 -16.30 -35.30
C SER A 41 -24.73 -16.49 -34.03
N GLN A 42 -24.30 -15.39 -33.42
CA GLN A 42 -23.51 -15.38 -32.18
C GLN A 42 -24.37 -15.32 -30.92
N CYS A 43 -25.69 -15.11 -31.05
CA CYS A 43 -26.61 -14.94 -29.94
C CYS A 43 -27.11 -16.31 -29.45
N ARG A 44 -26.98 -16.54 -28.14
CA ARG A 44 -27.22 -17.85 -27.53
C ARG A 44 -28.27 -17.74 -26.44
N LYS A 45 -29.24 -18.66 -26.42
CA LYS A 45 -30.26 -18.68 -25.38
C LYS A 45 -29.65 -19.23 -24.10
N VAL A 46 -29.73 -18.49 -23.00
CA VAL A 46 -29.27 -18.97 -21.68
C VAL A 46 -30.30 -19.96 -21.12
N SER A 47 -29.85 -21.15 -20.72
CA SER A 47 -30.68 -22.14 -20.02
C SER A 47 -30.50 -22.08 -18.50
N SER A 48 -29.30 -21.73 -18.05
CA SER A 48 -28.98 -21.43 -16.64
C SER A 48 -27.68 -20.63 -16.61
N ALA A 49 -27.53 -19.76 -15.62
CA ALA A 49 -26.23 -19.18 -15.29
C ALA A 49 -26.11 -18.95 -13.79
N GLU A 50 -24.91 -19.16 -13.27
CA GLU A 50 -24.60 -19.07 -11.84
C GLU A 50 -23.22 -18.46 -11.65
N MET A 51 -23.05 -17.64 -10.62
CA MET A 51 -21.77 -17.09 -10.18
C MET A 51 -21.55 -17.47 -8.72
N ALA A 52 -20.37 -18.01 -8.41
CA ALA A 52 -19.89 -18.26 -7.07
C ALA A 52 -18.75 -17.29 -6.76
N TRP A 53 -18.87 -16.52 -5.68
CA TRP A 53 -17.87 -15.53 -5.26
C TRP A 53 -17.88 -15.37 -3.74
N GLY A 54 -16.71 -15.46 -3.10
CA GLY A 54 -16.58 -15.36 -1.64
C GLY A 54 -16.58 -13.94 -1.08
N ILE A 55 -16.52 -12.90 -1.92
CA ILE A 55 -16.11 -11.55 -1.53
C ILE A 55 -14.64 -11.53 -1.12
N LYS A 56 -14.33 -11.91 0.13
CA LYS A 56 -12.97 -12.09 0.65
C LYS A 56 -13.03 -12.92 1.94
N GLN A 57 -12.18 -13.93 2.11
CA GLN A 57 -12.22 -14.78 3.30
C GLN A 57 -11.99 -13.98 4.58
N SER A 58 -11.01 -13.08 4.61
CA SER A 58 -10.74 -12.26 5.79
C SER A 58 -11.92 -11.36 6.18
N PHE A 59 -12.73 -10.92 5.21
CA PHE A 59 -13.98 -10.22 5.48
C PHE A 59 -15.01 -11.12 6.15
N ARG A 60 -15.24 -12.33 5.62
CA ARG A 60 -16.17 -13.28 6.24
C ARG A 60 -15.72 -13.63 7.67
N ASN A 61 -14.43 -13.89 7.86
CA ASN A 61 -13.82 -14.17 9.17
C ASN A 61 -14.08 -13.06 10.17
N TYR A 62 -13.87 -11.82 9.75
CA TYR A 62 -14.12 -10.64 10.58
C TYR A 62 -15.61 -10.50 10.92
N LEU A 63 -16.47 -10.58 9.91
CA LEU A 63 -17.91 -10.38 10.04
C LEU A 63 -18.55 -11.39 10.99
N THR A 64 -18.21 -12.67 10.87
CA THR A 64 -18.73 -13.75 11.73
C THR A 64 -17.90 -13.95 13.01
N GLY A 65 -16.79 -13.22 13.14
CA GLY A 65 -15.87 -13.31 14.26
C GLY A 65 -16.38 -12.60 15.53
N PRO A 66 -15.69 -12.75 16.67
CA PRO A 66 -16.10 -12.20 17.95
C PRO A 66 -16.05 -10.67 18.04
N ILE A 67 -15.38 -10.00 17.08
CA ILE A 67 -15.26 -8.54 17.03
C ILE A 67 -16.51 -7.92 16.41
N ALA A 68 -16.87 -8.33 15.20
CA ALA A 68 -18.08 -7.83 14.54
C ALA A 68 -19.33 -8.49 15.12
N MET A 69 -19.27 -9.75 15.57
CA MET A 69 -20.42 -10.54 16.03
C MET A 69 -21.61 -10.43 15.07
N GLY A 70 -21.30 -10.50 13.79
CA GLY A 70 -22.19 -10.24 12.69
C GLY A 70 -22.46 -11.49 11.86
N GLY A 71 -22.93 -11.27 10.65
CA GLY A 71 -23.21 -12.29 9.67
C GLY A 71 -23.99 -11.73 8.49
N TRP A 72 -24.59 -12.62 7.71
CA TRP A 72 -25.41 -12.25 6.57
C TRP A 72 -26.80 -12.86 6.65
N ASP A 73 -27.76 -12.13 6.10
CA ASP A 73 -29.09 -12.64 5.74
C ASP A 73 -29.21 -12.61 4.22
N LEU A 74 -29.65 -13.73 3.64
CA LEU A 74 -29.64 -13.96 2.19
C LEU A 74 -31.05 -14.34 1.74
N ASP A 75 -31.52 -13.68 0.69
CA ASP A 75 -32.77 -14.04 0.01
C ASP A 75 -32.48 -14.22 -1.47
N GLY A 76 -32.70 -15.42 -2.03
CA GLY A 76 -32.38 -15.74 -3.42
C GLY A 76 -30.89 -15.91 -3.75
N VAL A 77 -29.98 -15.39 -2.91
CA VAL A 77 -28.55 -15.76 -2.87
C VAL A 77 -28.39 -16.91 -1.88
N THR A 78 -27.49 -17.85 -2.17
CA THR A 78 -27.16 -18.94 -1.23
C THR A 78 -25.69 -18.88 -0.86
N TYR A 79 -25.30 -19.54 0.23
CA TYR A 79 -23.92 -19.64 0.66
C TYR A 79 -23.53 -21.11 0.83
N THR A 80 -22.34 -21.47 0.36
CA THR A 80 -21.72 -22.76 0.66
C THR A 80 -20.36 -22.54 1.30
N GLY A 81 -20.00 -23.40 2.24
CA GLY A 81 -18.68 -23.46 2.85
C GLY A 81 -18.70 -24.50 3.96
N SER A 82 -17.55 -25.05 4.31
CA SER A 82 -17.44 -25.96 5.45
C SER A 82 -17.78 -25.27 6.79
N ALA A 83 -17.63 -23.95 6.84
CA ALA A 83 -18.14 -23.01 7.84
C ALA A 83 -18.35 -21.63 7.20
N ASP A 84 -18.99 -20.71 7.92
CA ASP A 84 -19.22 -19.33 7.44
C ASP A 84 -17.89 -18.57 7.18
N ASN A 85 -16.82 -18.94 7.88
CA ASN A 85 -15.49 -18.31 7.78
C ASN A 85 -14.45 -19.19 7.06
N ALA A 86 -14.89 -20.25 6.38
CA ALA A 86 -13.97 -21.18 5.73
C ALA A 86 -13.43 -20.62 4.40
N ALA A 87 -12.24 -21.09 4.02
CA ALA A 87 -11.59 -20.71 2.75
C ALA A 87 -12.39 -21.18 1.52
N ASP A 88 -13.15 -22.27 1.66
CA ASP A 88 -14.06 -22.80 0.62
C ASP A 88 -15.42 -22.06 0.55
N GLY A 89 -15.55 -20.95 1.27
CA GLY A 89 -16.77 -20.16 1.39
C GLY A 89 -17.10 -19.34 0.13
N ALA A 90 -18.29 -19.52 -0.44
CA ALA A 90 -18.75 -18.76 -1.61
C ALA A 90 -20.25 -18.43 -1.54
N PHE A 91 -20.59 -17.21 -1.95
CA PHE A 91 -21.97 -16.79 -2.23
C PHE A 91 -22.32 -17.15 -3.68
N HIS A 92 -23.48 -17.80 -3.86
CA HIS A 92 -23.98 -18.27 -5.15
C HIS A 92 -25.15 -17.41 -5.60
N PHE A 93 -24.97 -16.80 -6.77
CA PHE A 93 -25.91 -15.92 -7.43
C PHE A 93 -26.46 -16.64 -8.66
N THR A 94 -27.78 -16.80 -8.74
CA THR A 94 -28.43 -17.47 -9.88
C THR A 94 -29.08 -16.45 -10.82
N ALA A 95 -28.73 -16.49 -12.10
CA ALA A 95 -29.29 -15.60 -13.10
C ALA A 95 -30.74 -15.96 -13.47
N ASP A 96 -31.54 -14.96 -13.89
CA ASP A 96 -32.78 -15.20 -14.63
C ASP A 96 -32.44 -15.57 -16.09
N PRO A 97 -32.65 -16.82 -16.53
CA PRO A 97 -32.30 -17.24 -17.89
C PRO A 97 -33.13 -16.54 -18.98
N ALA A 98 -34.34 -16.07 -18.65
CA ALA A 98 -35.21 -15.39 -19.62
C ALA A 98 -34.77 -13.93 -19.86
N ALA A 99 -34.25 -13.27 -18.83
CA ALA A 99 -33.73 -11.91 -18.90
C ALA A 99 -32.26 -11.85 -19.36
N SER A 100 -31.53 -12.96 -19.24
CA SER A 100 -30.12 -13.05 -19.63
C SER A 100 -29.90 -12.96 -21.14
N ARG A 101 -28.78 -12.35 -21.55
CA ARG A 101 -28.35 -12.24 -22.96
C ARG A 101 -26.90 -12.68 -23.09
N VAL A 102 -26.60 -13.45 -24.14
CA VAL A 102 -25.24 -13.89 -24.49
C VAL A 102 -25.03 -13.70 -25.98
N GLU A 103 -23.97 -13.00 -26.34
CA GLU A 103 -23.62 -12.65 -27.73
C GLU A 103 -22.10 -12.74 -27.89
N GLY A 104 -21.63 -13.81 -28.53
CA GLY A 104 -20.19 -14.10 -28.66
C GLY A 104 -19.50 -14.24 -27.30
N ASP A 105 -18.52 -13.37 -27.04
CA ASP A 105 -17.76 -13.31 -25.78
C ASP A 105 -18.33 -12.31 -24.76
N ALA A 106 -19.54 -11.80 -25.01
CA ALA A 106 -20.21 -10.86 -24.13
C ALA A 106 -21.49 -11.46 -23.53
N ALA A 107 -21.79 -11.08 -22.28
CA ALA A 107 -23.02 -11.46 -21.61
C ALA A 107 -23.51 -10.38 -20.64
N ASP A 108 -24.83 -10.24 -20.53
CA ASP A 108 -25.50 -9.48 -19.48
C ASP A 108 -26.46 -10.44 -18.76
N LEU A 109 -26.20 -10.69 -17.48
CA LEU A 109 -26.84 -11.74 -16.69
C LEU A 109 -27.47 -11.10 -15.44
N PRO A 110 -28.77 -10.77 -15.46
CA PRO A 110 -29.48 -10.32 -14.27
C PRO A 110 -29.52 -11.44 -13.23
N MET A 111 -28.93 -11.18 -12.07
CA MET A 111 -28.77 -12.14 -10.97
C MET A 111 -29.85 -11.90 -9.91
N ASN A 112 -30.52 -12.97 -9.50
CA ASN A 112 -31.58 -12.88 -8.50
C ASN A 112 -31.00 -12.77 -7.08
N GLY A 113 -31.77 -12.10 -6.22
CA GLY A 113 -31.58 -12.14 -4.78
C GLY A 113 -31.07 -10.83 -4.16
N THR A 114 -30.84 -10.92 -2.86
CA THR A 114 -30.50 -9.83 -1.96
C THR A 114 -29.52 -10.36 -0.92
N MET A 115 -28.53 -9.54 -0.59
CA MET A 115 -27.58 -9.82 0.48
C MET A 115 -27.64 -8.71 1.52
N HIS A 116 -27.86 -9.07 2.77
CA HIS A 116 -27.79 -8.16 3.90
C HIS A 116 -26.61 -8.56 4.80
N LEU A 117 -25.59 -7.72 4.90
CA LEU A 117 -24.40 -7.91 5.72
C LEU A 117 -24.53 -7.06 6.97
N SER A 118 -24.35 -7.67 8.15
CA SER A 118 -24.53 -6.99 9.43
C SER A 118 -23.38 -7.29 10.39
N GLY A 119 -22.98 -6.32 11.21
CA GLY A 119 -21.90 -6.46 12.19
C GLY A 119 -21.77 -5.24 13.12
N HIS A 120 -20.98 -5.37 14.18
CA HIS A 120 -20.77 -4.36 15.22
C HIS A 120 -22.07 -3.79 15.81
N GLY A 121 -23.06 -4.65 16.08
CA GLY A 121 -24.35 -4.21 16.63
C GLY A 121 -25.17 -3.31 15.71
N GLY A 122 -24.94 -3.37 14.39
CA GLY A 122 -25.66 -2.63 13.36
C GLY A 122 -24.89 -1.46 12.74
N ILE A 123 -23.63 -1.26 13.12
CA ILE A 123 -22.73 -0.27 12.51
C ILE A 123 -22.35 -0.72 11.09
N ILE A 124 -21.98 -1.98 10.93
CA ILE A 124 -21.95 -2.62 9.60
C ILE A 124 -23.39 -3.02 9.32
N ASN A 125 -23.96 -2.39 8.31
CA ASN A 125 -25.31 -2.64 7.84
C ASN A 125 -25.32 -2.31 6.36
N VAL A 126 -25.16 -3.33 5.52
CA VAL A 126 -25.04 -3.20 4.07
C VAL A 126 -26.07 -4.11 3.41
N THR A 127 -26.90 -3.57 2.53
CA THR A 127 -27.83 -4.33 1.71
C THR A 127 -27.47 -4.14 0.25
N LEU A 128 -27.16 -5.23 -0.43
CA LEU A 128 -26.93 -5.30 -1.87
C LEU A 128 -28.10 -6.01 -2.55
N SER A 129 -28.57 -5.47 -3.67
CA SER A 129 -29.75 -5.98 -4.39
C SER A 129 -29.67 -5.68 -5.89
N ASN A 130 -30.59 -6.24 -6.68
CA ASN A 130 -30.71 -5.99 -8.13
C ASN A 130 -29.39 -6.26 -8.88
N PHE A 131 -28.78 -7.41 -8.61
CA PHE A 131 -27.48 -7.73 -9.15
C PHE A 131 -27.52 -7.93 -10.67
N VAL A 132 -26.50 -7.45 -11.39
CA VAL A 132 -26.29 -7.75 -12.82
C VAL A 132 -24.82 -8.06 -13.04
N LEU A 133 -24.52 -9.27 -13.52
CA LEU A 133 -23.17 -9.64 -13.95
C LEU A 133 -23.01 -9.29 -15.43
N GLN A 134 -22.02 -8.46 -15.75
CA GLN A 134 -21.65 -8.15 -17.13
C GLN A 134 -20.30 -8.80 -17.45
N ILE A 135 -20.19 -9.43 -18.61
CA ILE A 135 -18.97 -10.04 -19.14
C ILE A 135 -18.65 -9.40 -20.49
N ARG A 136 -17.41 -8.94 -20.68
CA ARG A 136 -16.90 -8.41 -21.95
C ARG A 136 -15.51 -9.01 -22.20
N GLY A 137 -15.45 -10.03 -23.04
CA GLY A 137 -14.19 -10.74 -23.32
C GLY A 137 -13.70 -11.48 -22.08
N ASN A 138 -12.53 -11.07 -21.58
CA ASN A 138 -11.91 -11.63 -20.38
C ASN A 138 -12.11 -10.75 -19.13
N ARG A 139 -12.93 -9.70 -19.20
CA ARG A 139 -13.30 -8.89 -18.02
C ARG A 139 -14.75 -9.11 -17.66
N ALA A 140 -15.04 -9.08 -16.36
CA ALA A 140 -16.40 -9.05 -15.85
C ALA A 140 -16.56 -8.03 -14.71
N GLN A 141 -17.79 -7.62 -14.44
CA GLN A 141 -18.14 -6.78 -13.29
C GLN A 141 -19.51 -7.17 -12.75
N LEU A 142 -19.66 -7.12 -11.42
CA LEU A 142 -20.93 -7.28 -10.75
C LEU A 142 -21.47 -5.89 -10.40
N LEU A 143 -22.60 -5.54 -10.99
CA LEU A 143 -23.35 -4.33 -10.65
C LEU A 143 -24.37 -4.64 -9.56
N ALA A 144 -24.63 -3.70 -8.66
CA ALA A 144 -25.69 -3.82 -7.67
C ALA A 144 -26.26 -2.45 -7.28
N ASP A 145 -27.42 -2.49 -6.64
CA ASP A 145 -27.94 -1.38 -5.84
C ASP A 145 -27.49 -1.57 -4.38
N GLY A 146 -26.89 -0.54 -3.79
CA GLY A 146 -26.38 -0.59 -2.42
C GLY A 146 -27.12 0.34 -1.48
N ARG A 147 -27.46 -0.16 -0.29
CA ARG A 147 -27.93 0.65 0.85
C ARG A 147 -27.03 0.33 2.04
N TYR A 148 -26.50 1.33 2.72
CA TYR A 148 -25.62 1.08 3.85
C TYR A 148 -25.64 2.19 4.89
N PHE A 149 -25.11 1.90 6.08
CA PHE A 149 -24.90 2.89 7.14
C PHE A 149 -23.49 3.47 7.04
N ALA A 150 -23.37 4.72 6.57
CA ALA A 150 -22.13 5.49 6.57
C ALA A 150 -22.42 6.99 6.71
N ALA A 151 -21.39 7.79 6.96
CA ALA A 151 -21.48 9.25 7.07
C ALA A 151 -21.78 9.98 5.73
N ASP A 152 -22.10 9.25 4.66
CA ASP A 152 -22.52 9.79 3.37
C ASP A 152 -24.01 10.21 3.41
N PRO A 153 -24.36 11.46 3.05
CA PRO A 153 -25.74 11.93 2.95
C PRO A 153 -26.67 11.03 2.11
N ALA A 154 -26.17 10.40 1.05
CA ALA A 154 -26.96 9.48 0.21
C ALA A 154 -27.27 8.17 0.96
N ALA A 155 -26.31 7.67 1.74
CA ALA A 155 -26.46 6.49 2.59
C ALA A 155 -27.48 6.73 3.72
N VAL A 156 -27.43 7.90 4.37
CA VAL A 156 -28.38 8.29 5.44
C VAL A 156 -29.82 8.43 4.92
N ALA A 157 -30.02 8.98 3.72
CA ALA A 157 -31.34 9.10 3.10
C ALA A 157 -31.96 7.73 2.76
N SER A 158 -31.14 6.74 2.40
CA SER A 158 -31.58 5.39 2.01
C SER A 158 -32.23 4.60 3.17
N LEU A 159 -31.80 4.85 4.41
CA LEU A 159 -32.26 4.15 5.62
C LEU A 159 -33.65 4.60 6.12
N LEU A 160 -34.10 5.79 5.73
CA LEU A 160 -35.42 6.34 6.08
C LEU A 160 -36.50 5.96 5.03
N GLY A 161 -36.23 4.96 4.19
CA GLY A 161 -37.08 4.57 3.07
C GLY A 161 -36.79 5.32 1.76
N GLY A 162 -35.61 5.95 1.63
CA GLY A 162 -35.15 6.65 0.43
C GLY A 162 -34.56 5.73 -0.66
N ALA A 163 -34.09 6.35 -1.74
CA ALA A 163 -33.39 5.67 -2.83
C ALA A 163 -32.10 5.00 -2.33
N PRO A 164 -31.62 3.93 -2.99
CA PRO A 164 -30.30 3.34 -2.70
C PRO A 164 -29.18 4.39 -2.69
N ALA A 165 -28.15 4.17 -1.86
CA ALA A 165 -26.95 5.01 -1.81
C ALA A 165 -26.21 5.00 -3.16
N PHE A 166 -26.24 3.87 -3.86
CA PHE A 166 -25.90 3.77 -5.28
C PHE A 166 -26.84 2.77 -5.99
N THR A 167 -27.06 2.96 -7.29
CA THR A 167 -27.95 2.14 -8.12
C THR A 167 -27.20 1.65 -9.35
N GLN A 168 -27.22 0.35 -9.60
CA GLN A 168 -26.55 -0.33 -10.71
C GLN A 168 -25.08 0.08 -10.88
N GLN A 169 -24.35 0.20 -9.77
CA GLN A 169 -22.93 0.53 -9.77
C GLN A 169 -22.07 -0.72 -9.53
N PRO A 170 -20.82 -0.76 -10.02
CA PRO A 170 -19.91 -1.87 -9.78
C PRO A 170 -19.64 -2.04 -8.28
N VAL A 171 -19.82 -3.26 -7.79
CA VAL A 171 -19.46 -3.69 -6.43
C VAL A 171 -18.28 -4.66 -6.43
N ALA A 172 -18.00 -5.28 -7.59
CA ALA A 172 -16.81 -6.08 -7.82
C ALA A 172 -16.42 -6.06 -9.30
N THR A 173 -15.12 -6.20 -9.56
CA THR A 173 -14.56 -6.42 -10.90
C THR A 173 -13.80 -7.74 -10.93
N PHE A 174 -13.71 -8.33 -12.11
CA PHE A 174 -13.10 -9.65 -12.32
C PHE A 174 -12.24 -9.68 -13.59
N THR A 175 -11.11 -10.38 -13.51
CA THR A 175 -10.28 -10.75 -14.65
C THR A 175 -10.40 -12.26 -14.83
N LEU A 176 -10.96 -12.67 -15.96
CA LEU A 176 -11.30 -14.06 -16.27
C LEU A 176 -10.20 -14.73 -17.09
N ASP A 177 -9.91 -15.99 -16.78
CA ASP A 177 -8.84 -16.75 -17.44
C ASP A 177 -9.13 -17.02 -18.93
N LYS A 178 -10.41 -17.03 -19.29
CA LYS A 178 -10.91 -17.35 -20.63
C LYS A 178 -12.08 -16.46 -20.99
N THR A 179 -12.29 -16.31 -22.29
CA THR A 179 -13.54 -15.78 -22.84
C THR A 179 -14.64 -16.85 -22.85
N LEU A 180 -15.91 -16.44 -22.94
CA LEU A 180 -17.06 -17.35 -23.00
C LEU A 180 -16.96 -18.37 -24.15
N THR A 181 -16.52 -17.93 -25.33
CA THR A 181 -16.37 -18.81 -26.50
C THR A 181 -15.25 -19.83 -26.28
N GLN A 182 -14.10 -19.40 -25.75
CA GLN A 182 -12.99 -20.30 -25.41
C GLN A 182 -13.39 -21.33 -24.35
N ALA A 183 -14.26 -20.96 -23.41
CA ALA A 183 -14.78 -21.84 -22.37
C ALA A 183 -15.90 -22.77 -22.85
N GLY A 184 -16.33 -22.69 -24.10
CA GLY A 184 -17.27 -23.65 -24.70
C GLY A 184 -18.75 -23.24 -24.66
N SER A 185 -19.06 -21.94 -24.52
CA SER A 185 -20.45 -21.45 -24.53
C SER A 185 -21.19 -21.85 -25.81
N ALA A 186 -20.49 -21.86 -26.94
CA ALA A 186 -20.99 -22.31 -28.25
C ALA A 186 -21.30 -23.82 -28.33
N SER A 187 -20.73 -24.63 -27.42
CA SER A 187 -20.95 -26.08 -27.31
C SER A 187 -21.97 -26.49 -26.24
N GLY A 188 -22.57 -25.53 -25.52
CA GLY A 188 -23.73 -25.76 -24.64
C GLY A 188 -23.51 -25.40 -23.16
N SER A 189 -22.27 -25.32 -22.68
CA SER A 189 -21.95 -24.80 -21.35
C SER A 189 -20.53 -24.25 -21.31
N ALA A 190 -20.35 -23.12 -20.62
CA ALA A 190 -19.06 -22.53 -20.31
C ALA A 190 -18.90 -22.40 -18.81
N THR A 191 -17.70 -22.67 -18.31
CA THR A 191 -17.29 -22.34 -16.94
C THR A 191 -16.05 -21.46 -17.02
N LEU A 192 -16.14 -20.28 -16.40
CA LEU A 192 -15.09 -19.27 -16.30
C LEU A 192 -14.61 -19.21 -14.86
N THR A 193 -13.31 -19.10 -14.68
CA THR A 193 -12.65 -18.80 -13.41
C THR A 193 -11.87 -17.51 -13.57
N GLY A 194 -11.57 -16.84 -12.46
CA GLY A 194 -10.79 -15.62 -12.49
C GLY A 194 -10.54 -15.01 -11.12
N ALA A 195 -9.61 -14.06 -11.09
CA ALA A 195 -9.36 -13.20 -9.93
C ALA A 195 -10.48 -12.17 -9.77
N SER A 196 -10.70 -11.71 -8.54
CA SER A 196 -11.72 -10.72 -8.20
C SER A 196 -11.15 -9.56 -7.41
N TRP A 197 -11.79 -8.40 -7.51
CA TRP A 197 -11.49 -7.24 -6.69
C TRP A 197 -12.79 -6.60 -6.21
N ILE A 198 -12.85 -6.28 -4.92
CA ILE A 198 -13.90 -5.48 -4.28
C ILE A 198 -13.81 -4.05 -4.85
N HIS A 199 -14.87 -3.59 -5.49
CA HIS A 199 -14.89 -2.25 -6.07
C HIS A 199 -15.10 -1.17 -4.99
N GLU A 200 -14.66 0.07 -5.25
CA GLU A 200 -14.72 1.18 -4.29
C GLU A 200 -16.14 1.43 -3.72
N ASN A 201 -17.20 1.19 -4.50
CA ASN A 201 -18.57 1.37 -4.03
C ASN A 201 -18.96 0.37 -2.94
N LEU A 202 -18.46 -0.87 -3.03
CA LEU A 202 -18.64 -1.86 -1.97
C LEU A 202 -17.70 -1.56 -0.80
N ASN A 203 -16.46 -1.14 -1.06
CA ASN A 203 -15.53 -0.77 -0.01
C ASN A 203 -16.05 0.38 0.88
N LYS A 204 -16.62 1.43 0.27
CA LYS A 204 -17.30 2.52 0.98
C LYS A 204 -18.44 2.01 1.88
N ALA A 205 -19.20 1.03 1.40
CA ALA A 205 -20.24 0.39 2.19
C ALA A 205 -19.69 -0.43 3.37
N LEU A 206 -18.46 -0.91 3.26
CA LEU A 206 -17.71 -1.61 4.29
C LEU A 206 -16.82 -0.66 5.13
N LEU A 207 -17.19 0.62 5.22
CA LEU A 207 -16.52 1.65 6.02
C LEU A 207 -15.06 1.91 5.61
N ASP A 208 -14.73 1.72 4.33
CA ASP A 208 -13.38 1.84 3.79
C ASP A 208 -12.35 0.95 4.52
N SER A 209 -12.83 -0.16 5.10
CA SER A 209 -12.00 -1.10 5.88
C SER A 209 -10.93 -1.80 5.03
N TYR A 210 -11.09 -1.80 3.71
CA TYR A 210 -10.11 -2.30 2.76
C TYR A 210 -9.47 -1.10 2.05
N GLY A 211 -8.21 -0.79 2.36
CA GLY A 211 -7.49 0.26 1.63
C GLY A 211 -7.38 -0.07 0.14
N GLU A 212 -7.24 0.96 -0.70
CA GLU A 212 -6.99 0.77 -2.13
C GLU A 212 -5.76 -0.13 -2.35
N GLY A 213 -5.88 -1.12 -3.25
CA GLY A 213 -4.85 -2.14 -3.48
C GLY A 213 -4.93 -3.40 -2.59
N LYS A 214 -5.74 -3.41 -1.51
CA LYS A 214 -6.04 -4.64 -0.72
C LYS A 214 -7.40 -5.26 -1.04
N ASN A 215 -7.98 -4.78 -2.13
CA ASN A 215 -9.32 -5.12 -2.58
C ASN A 215 -9.41 -6.48 -3.26
N GLU A 216 -8.29 -7.17 -3.49
CA GLU A 216 -8.31 -8.52 -4.03
C GLU A 216 -9.23 -9.42 -3.20
N GLY A 217 -10.19 -10.01 -3.87
CA GLY A 217 -11.21 -10.84 -3.27
C GLY A 217 -10.96 -12.32 -3.54
N ASP A 218 -11.84 -13.16 -3.00
CA ASP A 218 -11.79 -14.59 -3.29
C ASP A 218 -12.01 -14.82 -4.80
N PRO A 219 -11.38 -15.84 -5.41
CA PRO A 219 -11.59 -16.15 -6.82
C PRO A 219 -13.07 -16.31 -7.18
N VAL A 220 -13.42 -15.94 -8.41
CA VAL A 220 -14.79 -16.07 -8.93
C VAL A 220 -14.89 -17.30 -9.83
N THR A 221 -16.03 -18.00 -9.76
CA THR A 221 -16.43 -19.01 -10.75
C THR A 221 -17.76 -18.64 -11.36
N ILE A 222 -17.86 -18.60 -12.69
CA ILE A 222 -19.08 -18.29 -13.43
C ILE A 222 -19.40 -19.45 -14.36
N THR A 223 -20.59 -20.02 -14.25
CA THR A 223 -21.06 -21.06 -15.18
C THR A 223 -22.24 -20.53 -15.99
N VAL A 224 -22.17 -20.64 -17.32
CA VAL A 224 -23.22 -20.23 -18.25
C VAL A 224 -23.56 -21.39 -19.19
N ALA A 225 -24.76 -21.94 -19.06
CA ALA A 225 -25.29 -22.95 -19.96
C ALA A 225 -26.16 -22.29 -21.05
N THR A 226 -25.97 -22.69 -22.31
CA THR A 226 -26.74 -22.19 -23.44
C THR A 226 -27.43 -23.29 -24.25
N SER A 227 -28.57 -22.98 -24.86
CA SER A 227 -29.40 -23.92 -25.61
C SER A 227 -29.84 -23.34 -26.96
N GLY A 228 -29.00 -23.53 -27.98
CA GLY A 228 -29.28 -23.07 -29.34
C GLY A 228 -29.29 -21.54 -29.47
N SER A 229 -29.96 -21.03 -30.51
CA SER A 229 -30.05 -19.60 -30.81
C SER A 229 -30.90 -18.86 -29.77
N GLY A 230 -30.43 -17.69 -29.34
CA GLY A 230 -31.13 -16.81 -28.40
C GLY A 230 -31.30 -15.39 -28.91
N ASP A 231 -31.85 -14.54 -28.06
CA ASP A 231 -32.04 -13.13 -28.34
C ASP A 231 -30.71 -12.38 -28.20
N CYS A 232 -30.42 -11.52 -29.16
CA CYS A 232 -29.31 -10.56 -29.09
C CYS A 232 -29.67 -9.35 -28.23
N GLY A 233 -28.70 -8.48 -27.96
CA GLY A 233 -28.92 -7.23 -27.24
C GLY A 233 -28.11 -7.10 -25.95
N VAL A 234 -26.94 -7.72 -25.91
CA VAL A 234 -25.91 -7.37 -24.93
C VAL A 234 -25.42 -5.96 -25.26
N ASP A 235 -25.21 -5.11 -24.25
CA ASP A 235 -24.62 -3.79 -24.49
C ASP A 235 -23.11 -3.93 -24.76
N GLN A 236 -22.74 -4.08 -26.02
CA GLN A 236 -21.35 -4.26 -26.43
C GLN A 236 -20.43 -3.10 -26.04
N ASN A 237 -20.99 -1.93 -25.70
CA ASN A 237 -20.22 -0.74 -25.31
C ASN A 237 -20.23 -0.48 -23.79
N ALA A 238 -20.76 -1.40 -22.98
CA ALA A 238 -20.74 -1.26 -21.53
C ALA A 238 -19.30 -1.03 -21.04
N VAL A 239 -19.10 0.08 -20.33
CA VAL A 239 -17.79 0.43 -19.77
C VAL A 239 -17.54 -0.49 -18.58
N MET A 240 -16.49 -1.31 -18.69
CA MET A 240 -16.05 -2.17 -17.59
C MET A 240 -15.20 -1.34 -16.65
N ALA A 241 -15.62 -1.26 -15.39
CA ALA A 241 -14.88 -0.62 -14.32
C ALA A 241 -13.57 -1.37 -14.02
N THR A 242 -12.64 -0.65 -13.41
CA THR A 242 -11.36 -1.18 -12.93
C THR A 242 -11.28 -0.88 -11.44
N SER A 243 -10.89 -1.88 -10.64
CA SER A 243 -10.68 -1.70 -9.20
C SER A 243 -9.21 -1.45 -8.89
N ALA A 244 -8.92 -0.72 -7.81
CA ALA A 244 -7.55 -0.51 -7.35
C ALA A 244 -6.83 -1.85 -7.07
N GLY A 245 -5.64 -2.01 -7.63
CA GLY A 245 -4.87 -3.27 -7.57
C GLY A 245 -5.25 -4.31 -8.63
N GLN A 246 -6.24 -4.04 -9.49
CA GLN A 246 -6.59 -4.95 -10.57
C GLN A 246 -5.52 -4.98 -11.66
N THR A 247 -4.95 -6.15 -11.90
CA THR A 247 -4.02 -6.41 -12.99
C THR A 247 -4.81 -6.88 -14.22
N ASP A 248 -5.00 -5.98 -15.17
CA ASP A 248 -5.58 -6.34 -16.47
C ASP A 248 -4.50 -7.07 -17.29
N THR A 249 -4.53 -8.40 -17.29
CA THR A 249 -3.66 -9.23 -18.15
C THR A 249 -4.13 -9.15 -19.61
N VAL A 250 -3.98 -7.99 -20.27
CA VAL A 250 -4.11 -7.88 -21.73
C VAL A 250 -3.12 -6.87 -22.29
N THR A 251 -2.08 -7.39 -22.93
CA THR A 251 -1.32 -6.70 -23.96
C THR A 251 -2.26 -6.34 -25.11
N ALA A 252 -2.90 -5.16 -25.04
CA ALA A 252 -3.62 -4.60 -26.17
C ALA A 252 -2.61 -3.91 -27.10
N GLU A 253 -2.30 -4.60 -28.20
CA GLU A 253 -1.52 -4.12 -29.34
C GLU A 253 -2.25 -2.92 -29.99
N GLN A 254 -2.10 -1.71 -29.41
CA GLN A 254 -2.55 -0.46 -30.03
C GLN A 254 -1.51 -0.01 -31.06
N THR A 255 -1.75 -0.42 -32.30
CA THR A 255 -1.11 0.12 -33.49
C THR A 255 -1.51 1.59 -33.68
N SER A 256 -0.73 2.52 -33.15
CA SER A 256 -0.78 3.93 -33.57
C SER A 256 0.43 4.25 -34.46
N THR A 257 0.14 4.44 -35.75
CA THR A 257 1.09 4.92 -36.74
C THR A 257 1.14 6.44 -36.67
N ALA A 258 2.11 6.99 -35.95
CA ALA A 258 2.46 8.41 -36.01
C ALA A 258 3.92 8.56 -36.46
N ALA A 259 4.09 8.68 -37.78
CA ALA A 259 5.36 9.02 -38.40
C ALA A 259 5.71 10.49 -38.09
N THR A 260 6.82 10.73 -37.38
CA THR A 260 7.50 12.03 -37.39
C THR A 260 8.96 11.81 -37.79
N GLN A 261 9.33 12.43 -38.90
CA GLN A 261 10.63 12.30 -39.56
C GLN A 261 11.72 12.97 -38.72
N ALA A 262 12.76 12.19 -38.39
CA ALA A 262 14.01 12.71 -37.87
C ALA A 262 14.82 13.37 -39.00
N THR A 263 14.99 14.69 -38.95
CA THR A 263 16.06 15.37 -39.69
C THR A 263 17.35 15.33 -38.88
N THR A 264 18.30 14.53 -39.37
CA THR A 264 19.70 14.52 -38.97
C THR A 264 20.39 15.81 -39.41
N GLN A 265 20.95 16.55 -38.48
CA GLN A 265 21.94 17.58 -38.79
C GLN A 265 23.18 17.38 -37.90
N ALA A 266 24.24 16.89 -38.52
CA ALA A 266 25.57 16.77 -37.95
C ALA A 266 26.22 18.17 -37.87
N ALA A 267 26.80 18.50 -36.72
CA ALA A 267 27.73 19.61 -36.59
C ALA A 267 28.82 19.28 -35.56
N THR A 268 29.93 18.77 -36.08
CA THR A 268 31.33 19.02 -35.69
C THR A 268 31.68 19.32 -34.23
N ALA A 269 32.46 18.40 -33.65
CA ALA A 269 33.32 18.61 -32.50
C ALA A 269 34.32 19.76 -32.72
N GLN A 270 34.39 20.68 -31.76
CA GLN A 270 35.58 21.47 -31.48
C GLN A 270 35.82 21.48 -29.97
N SER A 271 37.00 21.02 -29.57
CA SER A 271 37.54 21.24 -28.24
C SER A 271 38.16 22.64 -28.19
N LEU A 272 38.13 23.28 -27.01
CA LEU A 272 39.30 23.90 -26.38
C LEU A 272 38.95 24.62 -25.06
N ALA A 273 39.82 24.35 -24.08
CA ALA A 273 40.30 25.25 -23.03
C ALA A 273 39.43 25.50 -21.78
N THR A 274 39.76 24.72 -20.76
CA THR A 274 39.66 25.02 -19.33
C THR A 274 40.24 26.40 -19.01
N THR A 275 39.43 27.30 -18.47
CA THR A 275 39.90 28.48 -17.74
C THR A 275 39.19 28.50 -16.39
N ALA A 276 39.94 28.24 -15.32
CA ALA A 276 39.49 28.38 -13.95
C ALA A 276 39.10 29.85 -13.72
N THR A 277 37.80 30.11 -13.58
CA THR A 277 37.27 31.41 -13.18
C THR A 277 36.60 31.21 -11.83
N THR A 278 37.01 32.02 -10.87
CA THR A 278 36.43 32.13 -9.53
C THR A 278 34.92 32.34 -9.63
N VAL A 279 34.13 31.34 -9.24
CA VAL A 279 32.67 31.44 -9.17
C VAL A 279 32.33 32.36 -8.01
N THR A 280 31.74 33.50 -8.33
CA THR A 280 31.05 34.35 -7.36
C THR A 280 29.59 33.92 -7.44
N ASP A 281 29.09 33.30 -6.37
CA ASP A 281 27.70 32.92 -6.18
C ASP A 281 26.77 34.13 -6.40
N THR A 282 26.01 34.12 -7.49
CA THR A 282 25.08 35.21 -7.87
C THR A 282 23.82 34.66 -8.56
N GLY A 283 23.22 33.58 -8.05
CA GLY A 283 22.13 32.86 -8.74
C GLY A 283 20.75 32.80 -8.07
N THR A 284 20.50 33.45 -6.91
CA THR A 284 19.16 33.41 -6.30
C THR A 284 18.21 34.44 -6.94
N CYS A 285 17.05 34.00 -7.43
CA CYS A 285 16.03 34.87 -8.03
C CYS A 285 15.32 35.68 -6.93
N ASP A 286 15.76 36.93 -6.69
CA ASP A 286 15.13 37.93 -5.81
C ASP A 286 13.80 38.50 -6.38
N ALA A 287 13.14 37.78 -7.30
CA ALA A 287 12.07 38.31 -8.15
C ALA A 287 10.70 37.63 -7.98
N VAL A 288 10.52 36.79 -6.95
CA VAL A 288 9.20 36.33 -6.54
C VAL A 288 8.49 37.45 -5.78
N THR A 289 7.27 37.78 -6.20
CA THR A 289 6.46 38.90 -5.66
C THR A 289 5.30 38.42 -4.80
N ALA A 290 4.85 37.18 -5.01
CA ALA A 290 3.87 36.48 -4.20
C ALA A 290 3.99 34.98 -4.46
N ALA A 291 3.62 34.17 -3.48
CA ALA A 291 3.46 32.74 -3.65
C ALA A 291 2.28 32.22 -2.84
N SER A 292 1.58 31.26 -3.41
CA SER A 292 0.51 30.51 -2.76
C SER A 292 0.64 29.02 -3.04
N VAL A 293 0.28 28.21 -2.06
CA VAL A 293 0.21 26.75 -2.17
C VAL A 293 -1.17 26.31 -1.71
N GLY A 294 -1.89 25.59 -2.55
CA GLY A 294 -3.13 24.91 -2.24
C GLY A 294 -2.87 23.42 -2.04
N TRP A 295 -3.29 22.84 -0.92
CA TRP A 295 -3.22 21.40 -0.69
C TRP A 295 -4.32 20.92 0.26
N GLY A 296 -5.01 19.84 -0.09
CA GLY A 296 -6.10 19.29 0.71
C GLY A 296 -5.68 18.35 1.85
N ILE A 297 -4.42 17.90 1.91
CA ILE A 297 -4.01 16.68 2.65
C ILE A 297 -4.59 15.43 2.00
N LYS A 298 -5.84 15.08 2.31
CA LYS A 298 -6.60 13.97 1.72
C LYS A 298 -8.09 14.22 1.91
N GLN A 299 -8.89 14.09 0.86
CA GLN A 299 -10.35 14.32 0.91
C GLN A 299 -11.04 13.44 1.94
N SER A 300 -10.70 12.14 1.99
CA SER A 300 -11.31 11.21 2.94
C SER A 300 -10.96 11.55 4.39
N PHE A 301 -9.75 12.06 4.64
CA PHE A 301 -9.37 12.55 5.97
C PHE A 301 -10.18 13.78 6.39
N ARG A 302 -10.33 14.79 5.52
CA ARG A 302 -11.16 15.97 5.83
C ARG A 302 -12.63 15.60 6.04
N SER A 303 -13.15 14.69 5.22
CA SER A 303 -14.50 14.15 5.33
C SER A 303 -14.71 13.44 6.66
N TYR A 304 -13.77 12.58 7.06
CA TYR A 304 -13.78 11.91 8.37
C TYR A 304 -13.73 12.92 9.53
N LEU A 305 -12.80 13.88 9.47
CA LEU A 305 -12.58 14.86 10.53
C LEU A 305 -13.83 15.71 10.78
N THR A 306 -14.47 16.20 9.72
CA THR A 306 -15.70 17.01 9.81
C THR A 306 -16.97 16.18 9.94
N GLY A 307 -16.85 14.86 9.81
CA GLY A 307 -17.96 13.92 9.89
C GLY A 307 -18.46 13.69 11.32
N PRO A 308 -19.61 12.98 11.47
CA PRO A 308 -20.26 12.74 12.75
C PRO A 308 -19.48 11.79 13.67
N ILE A 309 -18.47 11.08 13.16
CA ILE A 309 -17.64 10.16 13.95
C ILE A 309 -16.58 10.94 14.72
N ALA A 310 -15.73 11.69 14.01
CA ALA A 310 -14.71 12.50 14.65
C ALA A 310 -15.30 13.75 15.30
N MET A 311 -16.41 14.29 14.77
CA MET A 311 -17.01 15.56 15.21
C MET A 311 -15.96 16.67 15.36
N GLY A 312 -15.02 16.67 14.43
CA GLY A 312 -13.82 17.47 14.46
C GLY A 312 -13.95 18.77 13.70
N SER A 313 -12.86 19.51 13.70
CA SER A 313 -12.71 20.79 13.01
C SER A 313 -11.23 21.09 12.79
N TRP A 314 -10.96 22.16 12.05
CA TRP A 314 -9.64 22.75 11.99
C TRP A 314 -9.68 24.20 12.47
N ASP A 315 -8.63 24.59 13.18
CA ASP A 315 -8.29 25.97 13.47
C ASP A 315 -7.06 26.36 12.62
N LEU A 316 -7.15 27.52 11.98
CA LEU A 316 -6.18 27.99 11.01
C LEU A 316 -5.61 29.32 11.46
N ASP A 317 -4.30 29.39 11.62
CA ASP A 317 -3.60 30.65 11.89
C ASP A 317 -2.75 31.01 10.66
N GLY A 318 -3.09 32.09 9.97
CA GLY A 318 -2.37 32.50 8.76
C GLY A 318 -2.50 31.56 7.55
N VAL A 319 -3.40 30.56 7.62
CA VAL A 319 -3.74 29.63 6.53
C VAL A 319 -5.21 29.84 6.14
N GLY A 320 -5.51 29.87 4.85
CA GLY A 320 -6.89 29.94 4.33
C GLY A 320 -7.47 28.54 4.07
N PHE A 321 -8.75 28.49 3.72
CA PHE A 321 -9.38 27.29 3.18
C PHE A 321 -10.34 27.66 2.05
N SER A 322 -10.26 26.94 0.93
CA SER A 322 -11.18 27.06 -0.22
C SER A 322 -11.93 25.76 -0.46
N GLY A 323 -13.01 25.85 -1.25
CA GLY A 323 -13.76 24.68 -1.72
C GLY A 323 -14.63 24.05 -0.64
N SER A 324 -14.99 22.79 -0.85
CA SER A 324 -15.87 22.05 0.05
C SER A 324 -15.07 21.38 1.17
N THR A 325 -15.58 21.44 2.40
CA THR A 325 -14.90 20.86 3.57
C THR A 325 -14.68 19.35 3.46
N SER A 326 -15.57 18.63 2.76
CA SER A 326 -15.48 17.19 2.53
C SER A 326 -15.45 16.82 1.04
N GLY A 327 -15.36 17.79 0.13
CA GLY A 327 -15.32 17.55 -1.32
C GLY A 327 -13.89 17.51 -1.86
N GLU A 328 -13.75 17.01 -3.08
CA GLU A 328 -12.49 16.93 -3.81
C GLU A 328 -11.85 18.31 -4.09
N ASP A 329 -12.65 19.37 -4.10
CA ASP A 329 -12.21 20.75 -4.34
C ASP A 329 -11.68 21.46 -3.08
N GLY A 330 -11.72 20.81 -1.92
CA GLY A 330 -11.31 21.38 -0.63
C GLY A 330 -9.79 21.49 -0.49
N GLN A 331 -9.27 22.71 -0.29
CA GLN A 331 -7.83 22.95 -0.12
C GLN A 331 -7.53 23.91 1.02
N PHE A 332 -6.47 23.61 1.79
CA PHE A 332 -5.84 24.60 2.67
C PHE A 332 -4.94 25.50 1.82
N GLU A 333 -5.11 26.81 2.00
CA GLU A 333 -4.45 27.85 1.20
C GLU A 333 -3.33 28.48 2.02
N PHE A 334 -2.10 28.10 1.71
CA PHE A 334 -0.90 28.63 2.34
C PHE A 334 -0.35 29.80 1.53
N THR A 335 0.17 30.81 2.22
CA THR A 335 0.95 31.89 1.62
C THR A 335 2.41 31.81 2.05
N ALA A 336 3.31 32.45 1.33
CA ALA A 336 4.73 32.56 1.70
C ALA A 336 5.20 34.02 1.67
N ASP A 337 6.17 34.35 2.53
CA ASP A 337 6.89 35.62 2.44
C ASP A 337 7.79 35.60 1.19
N PRO A 338 7.54 36.47 0.18
CA PRO A 338 8.30 36.44 -1.06
C PRO A 338 9.80 36.64 -0.87
N SER A 339 10.21 37.33 0.21
CA SER A 339 11.63 37.58 0.52
C SER A 339 12.37 36.35 1.05
N ALA A 340 11.65 35.32 1.51
CA ALA A 340 12.20 34.08 2.03
C ALA A 340 12.29 32.98 0.96
N ILE A 341 11.64 33.16 -0.18
CA ILE A 341 11.58 32.17 -1.27
C ILE A 341 12.90 32.15 -2.01
N ARG A 342 13.41 30.95 -2.30
CA ARG A 342 14.59 30.74 -3.13
C ARG A 342 14.20 29.96 -4.36
N VAL A 343 14.61 30.42 -5.53
CA VAL A 343 14.41 29.72 -6.82
C VAL A 343 15.76 29.70 -7.55
N SER A 344 16.17 28.52 -8.02
CA SER A 344 17.37 28.29 -8.83
C SER A 344 17.09 27.15 -9.81
N GLY A 345 17.26 27.38 -11.11
CA GLY A 345 16.96 26.33 -12.10
C GLY A 345 15.52 25.83 -12.02
N THR A 346 15.37 24.51 -12.03
CA THR A 346 14.06 23.85 -11.90
C THR A 346 13.56 23.76 -10.45
N ASP A 347 14.29 24.36 -9.51
CA ASP A 347 14.15 24.08 -8.09
C ASP A 347 13.69 25.33 -7.32
N ALA A 348 12.93 25.11 -6.25
CA ALA A 348 12.49 26.17 -5.35
C ALA A 348 12.37 25.69 -3.90
N ASP A 349 12.66 26.58 -2.96
CA ASP A 349 12.32 26.44 -1.54
C ASP A 349 11.33 27.55 -1.17
N ILE A 350 10.15 27.16 -0.68
CA ILE A 350 9.00 28.03 -0.45
C ILE A 350 8.57 27.91 1.02
N PRO A 351 9.12 28.75 1.93
CA PRO A 351 8.70 28.76 3.33
C PRO A 351 7.29 29.30 3.49
N LEU A 352 6.38 28.47 4.00
CA LEU A 352 4.98 28.81 4.17
C LEU A 352 4.72 29.49 5.52
N THR A 353 3.79 30.43 5.54
CA THR A 353 3.34 31.11 6.75
C THR A 353 2.17 30.39 7.41
N GLY A 354 2.07 30.51 8.73
CA GLY A 354 0.92 30.06 9.49
C GLY A 354 1.07 28.67 10.12
N SER A 355 -0.03 28.14 10.61
CA SER A 355 -0.15 26.81 11.19
C SER A 355 -1.54 26.22 10.95
N LEU A 356 -1.59 24.89 10.98
CA LEU A 356 -2.82 24.11 10.83
C LEU A 356 -3.02 23.28 12.10
N HIS A 357 -4.15 23.45 12.78
CA HIS A 357 -4.52 22.65 13.95
C HIS A 357 -5.80 21.87 13.69
N LEU A 358 -5.71 20.55 13.62
CA LEU A 358 -6.78 19.61 13.31
C LEU A 358 -7.21 18.91 14.60
N THR A 359 -8.50 18.96 14.93
CA THR A 359 -9.03 18.35 16.17
C THR A 359 -10.22 17.46 15.88
N GLY A 360 -10.35 16.35 16.59
CA GLY A 360 -11.44 15.38 16.47
C GLY A 360 -11.50 14.43 17.66
N HIS A 361 -12.53 13.60 17.73
CA HIS A 361 -12.78 12.65 18.83
C HIS A 361 -12.68 13.28 20.21
N LEU A 362 -13.31 14.45 20.39
CA LEU A 362 -13.29 15.22 21.64
C LEU A 362 -11.86 15.54 22.14
N GLY A 363 -10.90 15.72 21.22
CA GLY A 363 -9.50 16.05 21.50
C GLY A 363 -8.55 14.85 21.55
N ALA A 364 -9.05 13.62 21.33
CA ALA A 364 -8.20 12.44 21.19
C ALA A 364 -7.40 12.48 19.88
N LEU A 365 -8.02 12.96 18.80
CA LEU A 365 -7.32 13.38 17.58
C LEU A 365 -6.99 14.86 17.73
N ASP A 366 -5.71 15.19 17.79
CA ASP A 366 -5.20 16.56 17.87
C ASP A 366 -3.87 16.59 17.14
N ILE A 367 -3.84 17.25 15.98
CA ILE A 367 -2.69 17.30 15.08
C ILE A 367 -2.40 18.76 14.78
N THR A 368 -1.18 19.21 15.03
CA THR A 368 -0.70 20.55 14.67
C THR A 368 0.42 20.44 13.66
N TYR A 369 0.33 21.16 12.55
CA TYR A 369 1.45 21.42 11.63
C TYR A 369 1.92 22.87 11.75
N SER A 370 3.24 23.06 11.78
CA SER A 370 3.89 24.37 11.87
C SER A 370 5.21 24.38 11.12
N ASN A 371 5.84 25.55 10.97
CA ASN A 371 7.12 25.71 10.27
C ASN A 371 7.11 25.01 8.89
N MET A 372 6.04 25.20 8.13
CA MET A 372 5.79 24.47 6.89
C MET A 372 6.65 25.02 5.74
N VAL A 373 7.16 24.16 4.88
CA VAL A 373 7.98 24.52 3.71
C VAL A 373 7.60 23.61 2.54
N VAL A 374 7.44 24.16 1.35
CA VAL A 374 7.40 23.35 0.12
C VAL A 374 8.74 23.42 -0.59
N LYS A 375 9.34 22.26 -0.85
CA LYS A 375 10.56 22.14 -1.66
C LYS A 375 10.22 21.53 -3.00
N VAL A 376 10.67 22.16 -4.09
CA VAL A 376 10.54 21.69 -5.47
C VAL A 376 11.94 21.36 -6.00
N ARG A 377 12.11 20.17 -6.57
CA ARG A 377 13.32 19.73 -7.28
C ARG A 377 12.92 19.08 -8.59
N GLY A 378 13.16 19.76 -9.72
CA GLY A 378 12.67 19.29 -11.01
C GLY A 378 11.15 19.11 -11.02
N THR A 379 10.70 17.88 -11.23
CA THR A 379 9.28 17.48 -11.22
C THR A 379 8.82 16.89 -9.89
N THR A 380 9.63 16.98 -8.83
CA THR A 380 9.26 16.48 -7.50
C THR A 380 9.00 17.65 -6.57
N ALA A 381 7.89 17.61 -5.84
CA ALA A 381 7.64 18.52 -4.73
C ALA A 381 7.45 17.75 -3.41
N GLN A 382 7.85 18.35 -2.30
CA GLN A 382 7.58 17.84 -0.96
C GLN A 382 6.97 18.93 -0.09
N PHE A 383 5.91 18.58 0.65
CA PHE A 383 5.40 19.40 1.73
C PHE A 383 6.07 18.95 3.02
N ILE A 384 6.87 19.82 3.63
CA ILE A 384 7.67 19.55 4.83
C ILE A 384 7.12 20.37 5.99
N ALA A 385 7.02 19.79 7.17
CA ALA A 385 6.53 20.49 8.34
C ALA A 385 7.13 19.98 9.65
N ASP A 386 7.05 20.80 10.68
CA ASP A 386 7.02 20.31 12.05
C ASP A 386 5.61 19.84 12.35
N TYR A 387 5.46 18.70 13.02
CA TYR A 387 4.16 18.22 13.46
C TYR A 387 4.16 17.80 14.93
N ARG A 388 2.98 17.87 15.54
CA ARG A 388 2.65 17.24 16.81
C ARG A 388 1.30 16.55 16.67
N SER A 389 1.20 15.28 17.02
CA SER A 389 -0.03 14.49 16.92
C SER A 389 -0.24 13.70 18.21
N ASN A 390 -1.43 13.77 18.82
CA ASN A 390 -1.72 13.01 20.03
C ASN A 390 -1.64 11.49 19.76
N THR A 391 -1.09 10.76 20.73
CA THR A 391 -1.22 9.29 20.78
C THR A 391 -2.35 8.93 21.73
N VAL A 392 -3.04 7.83 21.44
CA VAL A 392 -4.20 7.36 22.20
C VAL A 392 -4.00 5.93 22.67
N SER A 393 -4.69 5.55 23.75
CA SER A 393 -4.64 4.20 24.32
C SER A 393 -5.30 3.14 23.42
N SER A 394 -6.27 3.55 22.61
CA SER A 394 -7.00 2.71 21.65
C SER A 394 -7.70 3.62 20.63
N PHE A 395 -8.22 3.03 19.54
CA PHE A 395 -9.05 3.73 18.55
C PHE A 395 -10.56 3.50 18.78
N THR A 396 -10.96 3.22 20.02
CA THR A 396 -12.34 2.88 20.40
C THR A 396 -12.94 3.91 21.35
N ALA A 397 -14.27 3.88 21.53
CA ALA A 397 -14.97 4.76 22.46
C ALA A 397 -14.41 4.59 23.89
N GLY A 398 -14.01 5.71 24.51
CA GLY A 398 -13.38 5.72 25.83
C GLY A 398 -11.85 5.78 25.81
N ALA A 399 -11.22 5.92 24.64
CA ALA A 399 -9.79 6.14 24.52
C ALA A 399 -9.32 7.39 25.30
N SER A 400 -8.13 7.29 25.89
CA SER A 400 -7.46 8.41 26.55
C SER A 400 -6.21 8.80 25.76
N VAL A 401 -5.87 10.10 25.79
CA VAL A 401 -4.61 10.59 25.25
C VAL A 401 -3.46 10.06 26.12
N THR A 402 -2.55 9.31 25.51
CA THR A 402 -1.40 8.68 26.16
C THR A 402 -0.12 9.49 26.02
N GLY A 403 -0.08 10.44 25.07
CA GLY A 403 1.11 11.22 24.76
C GLY A 403 0.94 11.99 23.45
N ALA A 404 2.06 12.30 22.80
CA ALA A 404 2.08 12.87 21.46
C ALA A 404 3.33 12.40 20.70
N LYS A 405 3.16 12.08 19.42
CA LYS A 405 4.25 11.98 18.45
C LYS A 405 4.58 13.35 17.89
N THR A 406 5.85 13.58 17.59
CA THR A 406 6.31 14.84 16.99
C THR A 406 7.34 14.58 15.91
N GLY A 407 7.30 15.37 14.84
CA GLY A 407 8.35 15.44 13.83
C GLY A 407 8.79 16.90 13.65
N THR A 408 10.04 17.10 13.22
CA THR A 408 10.60 18.45 12.96
C THR A 408 11.19 18.45 11.57
N GLN A 409 10.68 19.34 10.72
CA GLN A 409 11.08 19.50 9.31
C GLN A 409 11.09 18.18 8.55
N VAL A 410 10.07 17.36 8.75
CA VAL A 410 9.91 16.06 8.07
C VAL A 410 8.99 16.20 6.86
N PRO A 411 9.22 15.42 5.78
CA PRO A 411 8.28 15.39 4.67
C PRO A 411 6.94 14.82 5.17
N ILE A 412 5.84 15.50 4.92
CA ILE A 412 4.49 15.02 5.21
C ILE A 412 3.93 14.36 3.95
N ALA A 413 4.12 14.98 2.80
CA ALA A 413 3.68 14.47 1.51
C ALA A 413 4.70 14.74 0.41
N GLN A 414 4.71 13.89 -0.62
CA GLN A 414 5.51 14.03 -1.82
C GLN A 414 4.61 14.01 -3.06
N PHE A 415 4.93 14.84 -4.05
CA PHE A 415 4.13 15.05 -5.26
C PHE A 415 4.98 14.91 -6.51
N THR A 416 4.36 14.39 -7.58
CA THR A 416 4.93 14.38 -8.92
C THR A 416 4.27 15.49 -9.73
N LEU A 417 5.01 16.58 -9.94
CA LEU A 417 4.56 17.73 -10.70
C LEU A 417 4.47 17.40 -12.18
N SER A 418 3.42 17.87 -12.82
CA SER A 418 3.18 17.73 -14.27
C SER A 418 4.27 18.36 -15.14
N GLN A 419 4.99 19.34 -14.59
CA GLN A 419 6.08 20.05 -15.26
C GLN A 419 7.04 20.65 -14.22
N PRO A 420 8.35 20.77 -14.55
CA PRO A 420 9.28 21.51 -13.71
C PRO A 420 9.09 23.01 -13.88
N ILE A 421 9.73 23.81 -13.01
CA ILE A 421 9.85 25.26 -13.23
C ILE A 421 10.60 25.48 -14.54
N SER A 422 10.00 26.26 -15.46
CA SER A 422 10.61 26.63 -16.73
C SER A 422 10.91 28.12 -16.79
N GLU A 423 11.99 28.46 -17.49
CA GLU A 423 12.37 29.86 -17.74
C GLU A 423 11.24 30.63 -18.44
N GLN A 424 10.56 30.00 -19.40
CA GLN A 424 9.42 30.59 -20.11
C GLN A 424 8.24 30.90 -19.17
N ALA A 425 7.94 30.01 -18.21
CA ALA A 425 6.90 30.27 -17.21
C ALA A 425 7.30 31.44 -16.29
N ALA A 426 8.56 31.47 -15.85
CA ALA A 426 9.06 32.55 -15.00
C ALA A 426 9.11 33.91 -15.70
N GLU A 427 9.40 33.96 -17.00
CA GLU A 427 9.35 35.19 -17.82
C GLU A 427 7.91 35.68 -18.05
N SER A 428 6.93 34.76 -18.06
CA SER A 428 5.52 35.10 -18.26
C SER A 428 4.88 35.87 -17.09
N GLY A 429 5.58 35.94 -15.95
CA GLY A 429 5.13 36.63 -14.72
C GLY A 429 4.42 35.71 -13.72
N THR A 430 4.12 34.46 -14.08
CA THR A 430 3.51 33.46 -13.19
C THR A 430 4.02 32.06 -13.52
N VAL A 431 4.45 31.33 -12.48
CA VAL A 431 4.74 29.89 -12.53
C VAL A 431 3.61 29.16 -11.81
N SER A 432 3.00 28.18 -12.49
CA SER A 432 1.99 27.30 -11.92
C SER A 432 2.41 25.85 -12.05
N LEU A 433 2.49 25.16 -10.92
CA LEU A 433 2.87 23.75 -10.83
C LEU A 433 1.72 23.02 -10.14
N SER A 434 1.36 21.85 -10.65
CA SER A 434 0.43 20.97 -9.96
C SER A 434 0.73 19.52 -10.27
N GLY A 435 0.30 18.63 -9.39
CA GLY A 435 0.49 17.20 -9.56
C GLY A 435 -0.09 16.36 -8.44
N PRO A 436 -0.36 15.07 -8.71
CA PRO A 436 -0.76 14.11 -7.70
C PRO A 436 0.37 13.86 -6.71
N GLY A 437 0.03 13.34 -5.53
CA GLY A 437 1.02 12.99 -4.54
C GLY A 437 0.56 11.90 -3.59
N TYR A 438 1.41 11.61 -2.63
CA TYR A 438 1.16 10.66 -1.57
C TYR A 438 1.67 11.18 -0.23
N ILE A 439 0.98 10.78 0.83
CA ILE A 439 1.38 10.92 2.22
C ILE A 439 2.59 10.00 2.45
N THR A 440 3.67 10.60 2.92
CA THR A 440 4.91 9.88 3.28
C THR A 440 4.74 9.14 4.60
N GLU A 441 5.73 8.37 5.04
CA GLU A 441 5.66 7.67 6.32
C GLU A 441 5.58 8.63 7.52
N ASP A 442 6.36 9.71 7.53
CA ASP A 442 6.26 10.75 8.56
C ASP A 442 4.88 11.44 8.54
N GLY A 443 4.34 11.65 7.34
CA GLY A 443 2.96 12.10 7.15
C GLY A 443 1.95 11.12 7.73
N ASN A 444 2.10 9.83 7.46
CA ASN A 444 1.24 8.77 7.97
C ASN A 444 1.24 8.76 9.50
N GLN A 445 2.42 8.83 10.12
CA GLN A 445 2.56 8.92 11.57
C GLN A 445 1.90 10.16 12.15
N SER A 446 2.02 11.31 11.48
CA SER A 446 1.35 12.53 11.91
C SER A 446 -0.18 12.42 11.88
N LEU A 447 -0.72 11.60 10.97
CA LEU A 447 -2.15 11.34 10.80
C LEU A 447 -2.67 10.11 11.58
N GLY A 448 -1.86 9.55 12.48
CA GLY A 448 -2.26 8.44 13.36
C GLY A 448 -1.94 7.03 12.84
N GLY A 449 -1.26 6.89 11.70
CA GLY A 449 -0.66 5.62 11.25
C GLY A 449 -1.52 4.76 10.32
N ASN A 450 -2.64 5.27 9.80
CA ASN A 450 -3.59 4.50 8.99
C ASN A 450 -3.40 4.62 7.46
N TYR A 451 -2.47 5.45 7.00
CA TYR A 451 -2.20 5.79 5.61
C TYR A 451 -0.86 5.22 5.14
N GLY A 452 -0.76 3.88 5.11
CA GLY A 452 0.38 3.15 4.53
C GLY A 452 0.29 3.04 3.01
N GLU A 453 1.29 2.38 2.40
CA GLU A 453 1.36 2.13 0.96
C GLU A 453 0.05 1.53 0.41
N GLY A 454 -0.51 2.16 -0.64
CA GLY A 454 -1.81 1.82 -1.21
C GLY A 454 -3.00 2.60 -0.63
N ASN A 455 -2.88 3.20 0.56
CA ASN A 455 -3.90 4.09 1.15
C ASN A 455 -3.38 5.53 1.35
N ASN A 456 -2.18 5.81 0.85
CA ASN A 456 -1.49 7.06 1.11
C ASN A 456 -1.65 8.09 0.01
N GLU A 457 -2.53 7.93 -0.98
CA GLU A 457 -2.77 8.98 -1.98
C GLU A 457 -3.18 10.29 -1.29
N ALA A 458 -2.45 11.37 -1.59
CA ALA A 458 -2.72 12.71 -1.10
C ALA A 458 -3.53 13.48 -2.15
N ASP A 459 -4.32 14.44 -1.70
CA ASP A 459 -4.95 15.39 -2.63
C ASP A 459 -3.86 16.09 -3.44
N PRO A 460 -4.10 16.39 -4.73
CA PRO A 460 -3.14 17.11 -5.56
C PRO A 460 -2.68 18.42 -4.91
N ILE A 461 -1.43 18.78 -5.15
CA ILE A 461 -0.87 20.08 -4.75
C ILE A 461 -0.98 21.07 -5.90
N ASP A 462 -1.30 22.32 -5.59
CA ASP A 462 -1.28 23.45 -6.50
C ASP A 462 -0.31 24.52 -5.98
N ILE A 463 0.74 24.84 -6.73
CA ILE A 463 1.76 25.83 -6.37
C ILE A 463 1.72 26.96 -7.39
N THR A 464 1.58 28.20 -6.92
CA THR A 464 1.65 29.40 -7.76
C THR A 464 2.72 30.34 -7.25
N LEU A 465 3.67 30.71 -8.11
CA LEU A 465 4.68 31.74 -7.86
C LEU A 465 4.47 32.90 -8.85
N ASN A 466 4.24 34.10 -8.34
CA ASN A 466 4.19 35.31 -9.17
C ASN A 466 5.58 35.93 -9.25
N THR A 467 6.09 36.14 -10.45
CA THR A 467 7.43 36.66 -10.71
C THR A 467 7.36 38.04 -11.38
N THR A 468 8.43 38.82 -11.29
CA THR A 468 8.50 40.13 -11.99
C THR A 468 8.71 40.01 -13.51
N GLY A 469 8.87 38.80 -14.05
CA GLY A 469 9.07 38.52 -15.48
C GLY A 469 10.44 38.91 -16.07
N ALA A 470 11.28 39.68 -15.34
CA ALA A 470 12.61 40.10 -15.81
C ALA A 470 13.67 39.99 -14.70
N GLY A 471 14.71 39.19 -14.95
CA GLY A 471 15.90 39.09 -14.07
C GLY A 471 16.07 37.78 -13.31
N CYS A 472 15.13 36.84 -13.39
CA CYS A 472 15.38 35.48 -12.92
C CYS A 472 16.19 34.75 -13.99
N GLY A 473 17.52 34.85 -13.90
CA GLY A 473 18.44 34.01 -14.65
C GLY A 473 18.34 32.56 -14.18
N ILE A 474 17.21 31.91 -14.46
CA ILE A 474 16.90 30.53 -14.07
C ILE A 474 17.85 29.54 -14.78
N GLY A 475 18.60 29.94 -15.81
CA GLY A 475 19.38 29.05 -16.66
C GLY A 475 20.86 28.81 -16.31
N SER A 476 21.37 29.06 -15.10
CA SER A 476 22.82 28.83 -14.83
C SER A 476 23.21 28.41 -13.40
N GLY A 477 22.25 28.21 -12.50
CA GLY A 477 22.55 27.66 -11.19
C GLY A 477 22.81 26.15 -11.28
N THR A 478 23.81 25.65 -10.54
CA THR A 478 23.66 24.33 -9.93
C THR A 478 22.39 24.42 -9.08
N GLY A 479 21.58 23.36 -8.98
CA GLY A 479 20.33 23.38 -8.19
C GLY A 479 20.55 23.95 -6.78
N LEU A 480 19.49 24.21 -6.02
CA LEU A 480 19.69 24.62 -4.63
C LEU A 480 20.42 23.48 -3.89
N ASP A 481 21.74 23.61 -3.73
CA ASP A 481 22.68 22.65 -3.11
C ASP A 481 22.39 22.59 -1.61
N ASP A 482 21.26 21.99 -1.27
CA ASP A 482 20.90 21.54 0.07
C ASP A 482 19.80 20.46 -0.01
N ILE A 483 20.03 19.54 -0.95
CA ILE A 483 19.61 18.15 -0.88
C ILE A 483 20.80 17.36 -1.45
N THR A 484 21.61 16.69 -0.62
CA THR A 484 22.16 15.39 -1.03
C THR A 484 20.97 14.62 -1.52
N SER A 485 20.83 14.34 -2.82
CA SER A 485 19.65 13.71 -3.44
C SER A 485 18.91 12.91 -2.39
N ALA A 486 17.81 13.47 -1.86
CA ALA A 486 16.95 12.70 -1.01
C ALA A 486 16.57 11.56 -1.94
N ALA A 487 17.00 10.35 -1.60
CA ALA A 487 16.41 9.18 -2.21
C ALA A 487 14.90 9.41 -2.25
N GLN A 488 14.24 8.92 -3.30
CA GLN A 488 12.80 8.69 -3.33
C GLN A 488 12.33 8.47 -1.88
N ALA A 489 11.50 9.38 -1.32
CA ALA A 489 11.10 9.22 0.08
C ALA A 489 10.31 7.92 0.10
N THR A 490 10.94 6.87 0.64
CA THR A 490 10.39 5.53 0.65
C THR A 490 9.15 5.51 1.52
N SER A 491 8.15 4.72 1.12
CA SER A 491 7.13 4.19 2.02
C SER A 491 7.80 3.26 3.04
N GLY A 492 8.51 3.86 4.00
CA GLY A 492 9.17 3.17 5.11
C GLY A 492 10.61 3.61 5.37
N GLY A 493 10.91 3.97 6.62
CA GLY A 493 12.26 3.90 7.21
C GLY A 493 12.95 5.23 7.57
N THR A 494 12.75 5.66 8.81
CA THR A 494 13.57 6.51 9.71
C THR A 494 14.92 7.08 9.21
N SER A 495 15.06 8.42 9.22
CA SER A 495 16.36 9.10 9.31
C SER A 495 16.70 9.45 10.77
N THR A 496 17.81 8.95 11.27
CA THR A 496 18.46 9.39 12.51
C THR A 496 19.01 10.81 12.36
N GLY A 497 18.69 11.69 13.30
CA GLY A 497 19.27 13.04 13.36
C GLY A 497 20.72 13.02 13.79
N THR A 498 21.58 13.74 13.08
CA THR A 498 22.81 14.33 13.65
C THR A 498 22.83 15.82 13.32
N SER A 499 22.76 16.65 14.36
CA SER A 499 23.08 18.07 14.29
C SER A 499 24.61 18.25 14.29
N SER A 500 25.17 19.05 13.39
CA SER A 500 26.54 19.57 13.51
C SER A 500 26.55 21.11 13.66
N THR A 501 26.77 21.51 14.91
CA THR A 501 27.47 22.69 15.45
C THR A 501 27.44 24.06 14.74
N GLY A 502 26.91 25.04 15.47
CA GLY A 502 27.33 26.44 15.46
C GLY A 502 26.86 27.18 16.73
N THR A 503 27.54 27.00 17.86
CA THR A 503 27.22 27.67 19.14
C THR A 503 27.73 29.12 19.19
N PRO A 504 26.95 30.06 19.78
CA PRO A 504 27.47 30.83 20.90
C PRO A 504 26.68 30.59 22.20
N ASP A 505 27.46 30.41 23.25
CA ASP A 505 27.18 30.32 24.69
C ASP A 505 26.22 31.39 25.21
N LEU A 506 25.22 31.01 26.03
CA LEU A 506 25.00 31.54 27.38
C LEU A 506 24.18 30.53 28.21
N GLY A 507 24.85 29.91 29.16
CA GLY A 507 24.38 28.77 29.94
C GLY A 507 23.21 28.97 30.90
N VAL A 508 22.76 27.83 31.45
CA VAL A 508 22.67 27.50 32.88
C VAL A 508 22.35 26.00 32.95
N THR A 509 23.28 25.20 33.50
CA THR A 509 22.96 23.88 34.05
C THR A 509 22.62 24.03 35.52
N PRO A 510 21.75 23.15 36.06
CA PRO A 510 22.27 22.17 37.02
C PRO A 510 21.71 20.77 36.72
N ARG A 511 22.53 19.73 36.49
CA ARG A 511 23.50 19.07 37.39
C ARG A 511 22.91 17.79 38.01
N VAL A 512 23.39 16.63 37.48
CA VAL A 512 23.97 15.46 38.20
C VAL A 512 22.99 14.46 38.83
N SER A 513 23.19 13.13 38.83
CA SER A 513 24.32 12.21 38.54
C SER A 513 23.70 10.82 38.25
N GLY A 514 24.35 9.85 37.59
CA GLY A 514 25.78 9.75 37.33
C GLY A 514 26.21 8.69 36.30
N THR A 515 27.22 9.07 35.53
CA THR A 515 28.58 8.48 35.40
C THR A 515 28.81 7.07 35.99
N ALA A 516 29.49 6.10 35.36
CA ALA A 516 30.01 5.87 34.01
C ALA A 516 30.64 4.46 33.96
N SER A 517 30.80 3.90 32.76
CA SER A 517 32.07 3.34 32.22
C SER A 517 31.78 2.79 30.81
N THR A 518 31.84 3.64 29.76
CA THR A 518 32.96 3.74 28.81
C THR A 518 33.34 2.42 28.11
N GLY A 519 32.69 2.16 26.98
CA GLY A 519 33.32 1.62 25.78
C GLY A 519 33.20 2.70 24.69
N SER A 520 34.34 3.14 24.16
CA SER A 520 34.47 4.15 23.11
C SER A 520 34.30 3.49 21.74
N ASP A 521 33.56 4.18 20.87
CA ASP A 521 33.69 4.30 19.41
C ASP A 521 33.66 3.06 18.51
N GLY A 522 32.73 3.12 17.56
CA GLY A 522 32.65 2.33 16.34
C GLY A 522 31.73 3.00 15.31
N ASP A 523 31.92 4.30 15.08
CA ASP A 523 31.45 4.95 13.84
C ASP A 523 32.34 4.43 12.70
N SER A 524 31.90 3.37 12.02
CA SER A 524 32.52 2.94 10.76
C SER A 524 31.88 3.71 9.63
N ASP A 525 32.31 4.97 9.52
CA ASP A 525 32.17 5.80 8.34
C ASP A 525 32.70 4.99 7.14
N THR A 526 31.81 4.64 6.21
CA THR A 526 32.10 3.71 5.13
C THR A 526 32.85 4.43 4.01
N SER A 527 34.14 4.69 4.21
CA SER A 527 35.02 5.08 3.11
C SER A 527 35.34 3.83 2.29
N CYS A 528 34.58 3.57 1.22
CA CYS A 528 34.91 2.50 0.29
C CYS A 528 36.22 2.85 -0.43
N SER A 529 37.25 2.02 -0.26
CA SER A 529 38.56 2.18 -0.89
C SER A 529 38.94 0.93 -1.68
N VAL A 530 38.95 1.06 -3.01
CA VAL A 530 39.35 -0.04 -3.92
C VAL A 530 40.77 -0.55 -3.60
N ALA A 531 41.65 0.33 -3.09
CA ALA A 531 43.01 -0.03 -2.72
C ALA A 531 43.07 -0.99 -1.52
N ASP A 532 42.04 -0.98 -0.67
CA ASP A 532 41.92 -1.83 0.52
C ASP A 532 41.14 -3.13 0.24
N GLY A 533 40.71 -3.33 -1.02
CA GLY A 533 39.91 -4.48 -1.43
C GLY A 533 38.41 -4.30 -1.23
N ASP A 534 37.96 -3.08 -0.97
CA ASP A 534 36.55 -2.78 -0.77
C ASP A 534 35.76 -2.82 -2.07
N ARG A 535 34.53 -3.31 -1.96
CA ARG A 535 33.52 -3.30 -3.02
C ARG A 535 32.23 -2.73 -2.47
N LYS A 536 31.63 -1.83 -3.23
CA LYS A 536 30.29 -1.32 -2.91
C LYS A 536 29.26 -2.43 -3.13
N VAL A 537 28.27 -2.45 -2.25
CA VAL A 537 27.11 -3.32 -2.36
C VAL A 537 26.02 -2.57 -3.11
N VAL A 538 25.46 -3.17 -4.15
CA VAL A 538 24.41 -2.53 -4.98
C VAL A 538 23.04 -3.19 -4.81
N GLU A 539 23.01 -4.45 -4.38
CA GLU A 539 21.79 -5.19 -4.04
C GLU A 539 22.07 -6.14 -2.89
N THR A 540 21.14 -6.27 -1.94
CA THR A 540 21.21 -7.21 -0.82
C THR A 540 19.91 -7.98 -0.65
N ARG A 541 20.01 -9.23 -0.20
CA ARG A 541 18.87 -10.04 0.22
C ARG A 541 19.25 -10.88 1.44
N MET A 542 18.44 -10.85 2.49
CA MET A 542 18.64 -11.66 3.71
C MET A 542 17.39 -12.46 4.00
N GLY A 543 17.53 -13.75 4.23
CA GLY A 543 16.49 -14.62 4.77
C GLY A 543 16.79 -14.94 6.23
N TRP A 544 15.82 -14.70 7.11
CA TRP A 544 15.92 -15.05 8.52
C TRP A 544 14.55 -15.30 9.15
N GLY A 545 14.36 -16.47 9.78
CA GLY A 545 13.10 -16.81 10.45
C GLY A 545 12.87 -16.11 11.80
N ILE A 546 13.85 -15.40 12.36
CA ILE A 546 13.90 -15.03 13.79
C ILE A 546 14.15 -16.27 14.67
N LYS A 547 13.11 -17.05 14.92
CA LYS A 547 13.15 -18.30 15.71
C LYS A 547 11.88 -19.11 15.43
N GLU A 548 12.00 -20.36 14.97
CA GLU A 548 10.84 -21.20 14.64
C GLU A 548 9.85 -21.28 15.80
N SER A 549 10.32 -21.61 17.01
CA SER A 549 9.43 -21.71 18.18
C SER A 549 8.71 -20.41 18.54
N PHE A 550 9.30 -19.25 18.21
CA PHE A 550 8.63 -17.96 18.41
C PHE A 550 7.51 -17.78 17.38
N ARG A 551 7.77 -18.08 16.09
CA ARG A 551 6.73 -18.06 15.05
C ARG A 551 5.59 -19.03 15.37
N SER A 552 5.90 -20.28 15.74
CA SER A 552 4.86 -21.26 16.09
C SER A 552 4.08 -20.84 17.34
N TYR A 553 4.70 -20.13 18.30
CA TYR A 553 4.01 -19.55 19.44
C TYR A 553 3.06 -18.42 19.03
N ILE A 554 3.50 -17.50 18.17
CA ILE A 554 2.69 -16.38 17.65
C ILE A 554 1.43 -16.91 16.97
N LYS A 555 1.58 -17.82 16.00
CA LYS A 555 0.44 -18.44 15.29
C LYS A 555 -0.32 -19.48 16.13
N GLY A 556 0.25 -19.89 17.26
CA GLY A 556 -0.30 -20.93 18.12
C GLY A 556 -1.52 -20.47 18.91
N SER A 557 -2.20 -21.44 19.54
CA SER A 557 -3.44 -21.22 20.31
C SER A 557 -3.27 -20.39 21.60
N ILE A 558 -2.03 -20.09 22.00
CA ILE A 558 -1.72 -19.32 23.20
C ILE A 558 -1.62 -17.84 22.87
N ALA A 559 -0.73 -17.44 21.95
CA ALA A 559 -0.61 -16.04 21.56
C ALA A 559 -1.74 -15.60 20.64
N GLN A 560 -2.28 -16.51 19.81
CA GLN A 560 -3.35 -16.24 18.85
C GLN A 560 -3.09 -14.96 18.04
N GLY A 561 -1.83 -14.85 17.62
CA GLY A 561 -1.26 -13.68 17.02
C GLY A 561 -0.97 -13.86 15.55
N ASP A 562 -0.38 -12.84 14.97
CA ASP A 562 0.08 -12.83 13.60
C ASP A 562 1.35 -11.98 13.47
N TRP A 563 1.99 -12.05 12.31
CA TRP A 563 2.97 -11.08 11.87
C TRP A 563 2.50 -10.35 10.63
N THR A 564 3.07 -9.17 10.40
CA THR A 564 2.87 -8.41 9.17
C THR A 564 4.21 -7.86 8.74
N THR A 565 4.58 -8.07 7.47
CA THR A 565 5.78 -7.50 6.89
C THR A 565 5.47 -6.18 6.19
N THR A 566 6.39 -5.22 6.26
CA THR A 566 6.30 -3.91 5.61
C THR A 566 7.67 -3.46 5.09
N GLY A 567 7.74 -2.37 4.34
CA GLY A 567 9.00 -1.82 3.82
C GLY A 567 9.73 -2.77 2.87
N GLY A 568 8.98 -3.57 2.10
CA GLY A 568 9.52 -4.53 1.15
C GLY A 568 10.04 -5.83 1.76
N ALA A 569 9.85 -6.10 3.06
CA ALA A 569 10.03 -7.44 3.60
C ALA A 569 8.86 -8.36 3.21
N VAL A 570 9.13 -9.65 3.01
CA VAL A 570 8.10 -10.69 2.77
C VAL A 570 8.40 -11.90 3.64
N TYR A 571 7.42 -12.76 3.86
CA TYR A 571 7.62 -14.05 4.51
C TYR A 571 7.56 -15.16 3.45
N SER A 572 8.61 -15.99 3.36
CA SER A 572 8.71 -17.05 2.37
C SER A 572 9.61 -18.18 2.88
N GLU A 573 9.17 -19.42 2.68
CA GLU A 573 9.79 -20.68 3.08
C GLU A 573 10.30 -20.66 4.53
N GLY A 574 9.45 -20.19 5.46
CA GLY A 574 9.81 -20.11 6.89
C GLY A 574 10.70 -18.93 7.28
N ASN A 575 11.02 -18.03 6.34
CA ASN A 575 11.96 -16.94 6.54
C ASN A 575 11.33 -15.58 6.23
N PHE A 576 11.68 -14.57 7.02
CA PHE A 576 11.47 -13.18 6.62
C PHE A 576 12.60 -12.78 5.67
N VAL A 577 12.23 -12.39 4.45
CA VAL A 577 13.16 -11.99 3.39
C VAL A 577 13.21 -10.47 3.31
N PHE A 578 14.32 -9.90 3.79
CA PHE A 578 14.65 -8.48 3.75
C PHE A 578 15.51 -8.16 2.53
N SER A 579 15.43 -6.93 2.01
CA SER A 579 16.16 -6.53 0.81
C SER A 579 16.68 -5.10 0.94
N GLY A 580 17.75 -4.78 0.22
CA GLY A 580 18.37 -3.46 0.28
C GLY A 580 19.35 -3.26 -0.86
N SER A 581 20.06 -2.13 -0.83
CA SER A 581 20.97 -1.72 -1.90
C SER A 581 22.18 -0.93 -1.38
N SER A 582 22.50 -1.10 -0.09
CA SER A 582 23.58 -0.36 0.55
C SER A 582 24.45 -1.23 1.44
N GLY A 583 25.72 -0.84 1.53
CA GLY A 583 26.75 -1.58 2.22
C GLY A 583 28.09 -1.48 1.51
N THR A 584 29.12 -2.02 2.16
CA THR A 584 30.46 -2.15 1.59
C THR A 584 31.11 -3.36 2.22
N VAL A 585 31.79 -4.16 1.41
CA VAL A 585 32.49 -5.37 1.86
C VAL A 585 33.92 -5.35 1.39
N THR A 586 34.84 -5.70 2.29
CA THR A 586 36.25 -5.91 1.98
C THR A 586 36.45 -7.35 1.55
N VAL A 587 36.89 -7.54 0.31
CA VAL A 587 37.03 -8.86 -0.31
C VAL A 587 38.49 -9.26 -0.37
N ALA A 588 38.81 -10.43 0.19
CA ALA A 588 40.11 -11.07 0.04
C ALA A 588 39.95 -12.57 -0.24
N ASP A 589 40.79 -13.10 -1.14
CA ASP A 589 40.82 -14.52 -1.50
C ASP A 589 39.45 -15.13 -1.91
N GLY A 590 38.56 -14.31 -2.47
CA GLY A 590 37.23 -14.76 -2.94
C GLY A 590 36.15 -14.82 -1.86
N SER A 591 36.39 -14.26 -0.68
CA SER A 591 35.45 -14.20 0.44
C SER A 591 35.35 -12.79 1.02
N ALA A 592 34.25 -12.50 1.72
CA ALA A 592 34.14 -11.27 2.50
C ALA A 592 34.90 -11.43 3.82
N THR A 593 35.83 -10.52 4.10
CA THR A 593 36.64 -10.53 5.34
C THR A 593 36.14 -9.53 6.37
N SER A 594 35.53 -8.44 5.91
CA SER A 594 34.83 -7.47 6.75
C SER A 594 33.79 -6.74 5.92
N GLY A 595 32.84 -6.07 6.57
CA GLY A 595 31.94 -5.16 5.89
C GLY A 595 30.55 -5.11 6.50
N THR A 596 29.69 -4.35 5.85
CA THR A 596 28.32 -4.12 6.28
C THR A 596 27.37 -4.38 5.12
N LEU A 597 26.33 -5.17 5.38
CA LEU A 597 25.19 -5.35 4.50
C LEU A 597 23.96 -4.77 5.17
N LYS A 598 23.33 -3.78 4.55
CA LYS A 598 22.13 -3.14 5.08
C LYS A 598 20.90 -3.62 4.32
N PHE A 599 19.84 -3.86 5.06
CA PHE A 599 18.55 -4.30 4.53
C PHE A 599 17.48 -3.35 5.03
N GLY A 600 16.51 -3.05 4.18
CA GLY A 600 15.27 -2.38 4.57
C GLY A 600 14.20 -3.39 4.93
N GLY A 601 13.06 -2.86 5.37
CA GLY A 601 11.88 -3.65 5.68
C GLY A 601 11.73 -3.95 7.16
N SER A 602 10.53 -4.39 7.53
CA SER A 602 10.12 -4.57 8.91
C SER A 602 9.18 -5.76 9.04
N VAL A 603 9.23 -6.41 10.19
CA VAL A 603 8.25 -7.39 10.63
C VAL A 603 7.65 -6.94 11.96
N LEU A 604 6.33 -6.83 12.00
CA LEU A 604 5.54 -6.60 13.20
C LEU A 604 4.93 -7.92 13.65
N PHE A 605 5.30 -8.43 14.81
CA PHE A 605 4.63 -9.53 15.50
C PHE A 605 3.60 -8.98 16.48
N THR A 606 2.43 -9.61 16.51
CA THR A 606 1.34 -9.33 17.45
C THR A 606 0.85 -10.61 18.11
N GLY A 607 0.25 -10.51 19.29
CA GLY A 607 -0.36 -11.62 20.00
C GLY A 607 -0.98 -11.17 21.32
N HIS A 608 -1.68 -12.07 22.01
CA HIS A 608 -2.37 -11.79 23.28
C HIS A 608 -3.30 -10.59 23.18
N GLU A 609 -4.13 -10.55 22.14
CA GLU A 609 -5.09 -9.44 21.90
C GLU A 609 -4.39 -8.06 21.81
N GLY A 610 -3.14 -8.04 21.33
CA GLY A 610 -2.34 -6.81 21.12
C GLY A 610 -1.42 -6.44 22.27
N VAL A 611 -1.44 -7.20 23.39
CA VAL A 611 -0.47 -7.02 24.49
C VAL A 611 0.93 -7.34 24.01
N LEU A 612 1.11 -8.46 23.29
CA LEU A 612 2.35 -8.75 22.60
C LEU A 612 2.39 -7.92 21.33
N ARG A 613 3.39 -7.07 21.23
CA ARG A 613 3.75 -6.31 20.02
C ARG A 613 5.26 -6.25 19.97
N THR A 614 5.85 -6.71 18.88
CA THR A 614 7.30 -6.64 18.65
C THR A 614 7.54 -6.26 17.21
N VAL A 615 8.28 -5.20 16.96
CA VAL A 615 8.69 -4.74 15.64
C VAL A 615 10.19 -4.93 15.51
N ILE A 616 10.63 -5.61 14.45
CA ILE A 616 12.04 -5.72 14.07
C ILE A 616 12.17 -5.10 12.68
N SER A 617 13.00 -4.08 12.53
CA SER A 617 13.14 -3.33 11.28
C SER A 617 14.58 -2.95 10.95
N ASP A 618 14.81 -2.69 9.66
CA ASP A 618 16.09 -2.26 9.07
C ASP A 618 17.30 -3.09 9.53
N PRO A 619 17.27 -4.42 9.31
CA PRO A 619 18.36 -5.27 9.74
C PRO A 619 19.67 -4.93 9.03
N GLU A 620 20.77 -5.21 9.70
CA GLU A 620 22.12 -5.00 9.21
C GLU A 620 23.02 -6.13 9.67
N ILE A 621 23.76 -6.72 8.73
CA ILE A 621 24.80 -7.70 9.04
C ILE A 621 26.14 -6.97 9.00
N GLN A 622 26.85 -7.00 10.13
CA GLN A 622 28.25 -6.59 10.21
C GLN A 622 29.13 -7.83 10.21
N ILE A 623 30.02 -7.93 9.23
CA ILE A 623 30.95 -9.04 9.03
C ILE A 623 32.32 -8.66 9.60
N ASN A 624 32.90 -9.57 10.38
CA ASN A 624 34.26 -9.49 10.88
C ASN A 624 34.89 -10.89 10.88
N GLY A 625 35.47 -11.26 9.74
CA GLY A 625 36.01 -12.59 9.47
C GLY A 625 34.94 -13.67 9.61
N SER A 626 35.20 -14.65 10.48
CA SER A 626 34.27 -15.74 10.78
C SER A 626 33.20 -15.37 11.82
N THR A 627 33.15 -14.12 12.26
CA THR A 627 32.20 -13.61 13.25
C THR A 627 31.45 -12.42 12.70
N GLY A 628 30.35 -12.03 13.34
CA GLY A 628 29.60 -10.85 12.98
C GLY A 628 28.51 -10.51 13.97
N SER A 629 27.72 -9.51 13.64
CA SER A 629 26.57 -9.05 14.42
C SER A 629 25.39 -8.82 13.49
N LEU A 630 24.20 -9.24 13.92
CA LEU A 630 22.92 -8.85 13.34
C LEU A 630 22.35 -7.72 14.18
N ILE A 631 22.30 -6.53 13.59
CA ILE A 631 21.81 -5.30 14.20
C ILE A 631 20.45 -4.98 13.61
N ALA A 632 19.50 -4.53 14.43
CA ALA A 632 18.19 -4.10 13.96
C ALA A 632 17.60 -3.02 14.87
N ASN A 633 16.65 -2.27 14.35
CA ASN A 633 15.78 -1.44 15.16
C ASN A 633 14.71 -2.34 15.81
N VAL A 634 14.57 -2.29 17.13
CA VAL A 634 13.63 -3.15 17.86
C VAL A 634 12.73 -2.32 18.78
N GLU A 635 11.42 -2.43 18.56
CA GLU A 635 10.39 -1.93 19.49
C GLU A 635 9.64 -3.16 20.04
N SER A 636 9.42 -3.24 21.34
CA SER A 636 8.73 -4.38 21.93
C SER A 636 7.97 -4.02 23.19
N ASN A 637 6.83 -4.68 23.38
CA ASN A 637 6.03 -4.58 24.59
C ASN A 637 6.55 -5.52 25.67
N ASP A 638 6.53 -5.05 26.92
CA ASP A 638 6.64 -5.95 28.08
C ASP A 638 5.38 -6.82 28.25
N THR A 639 5.40 -7.74 29.21
CA THR A 639 4.26 -8.65 29.49
C THR A 639 3.00 -7.95 30.02
N SER A 640 3.09 -6.66 30.35
CA SER A 640 1.96 -5.81 30.74
C SER A 640 1.45 -4.95 29.58
N GLY A 641 2.06 -5.05 28.39
CA GLY A 641 1.70 -4.29 27.19
C GLY A 641 2.35 -2.91 27.11
N ASN A 642 3.36 -2.61 27.94
CA ASN A 642 4.06 -1.33 27.87
C ASN A 642 5.13 -1.38 26.77
N ALA A 643 5.00 -0.51 25.77
CA ALA A 643 5.97 -0.40 24.69
C ALA A 643 7.31 0.16 25.18
N THR A 644 8.40 -0.43 24.72
CA THR A 644 9.76 0.09 24.84
C THR A 644 10.41 0.08 23.46
N ASP A 645 10.92 1.24 23.05
CA ASP A 645 11.79 1.36 21.89
C ASP A 645 13.23 1.15 22.35
N TYR A 646 13.84 0.06 21.90
CA TYR A 646 15.24 -0.27 22.20
C TYR A 646 16.20 0.41 21.23
N GLY A 647 15.69 1.06 20.18
CA GLY A 647 16.48 1.65 19.12
C GLY A 647 17.24 0.59 18.33
N ARG A 648 18.36 1.03 17.75
CA ARG A 648 19.25 0.18 16.96
C ARG A 648 20.18 -0.62 17.89
N ILE A 649 19.90 -1.91 18.06
CA ILE A 649 20.64 -2.80 18.96
C ILE A 649 21.31 -3.93 18.19
N GLU A 650 22.39 -4.49 18.73
CA GLU A 650 22.85 -5.80 18.34
C GLU A 650 21.81 -6.82 18.83
N LEU A 651 21.00 -7.36 17.91
CA LEU A 651 19.95 -8.32 18.24
C LEU A 651 20.53 -9.73 18.41
N ALA A 652 21.51 -10.09 17.58
CA ALA A 652 22.17 -11.39 17.65
C ALA A 652 23.65 -11.30 17.27
N THR A 653 24.45 -12.15 17.90
CA THR A 653 25.81 -12.45 17.45
C THR A 653 25.76 -13.50 16.34
N LEU A 654 26.64 -13.36 15.35
CA LEU A 654 26.71 -14.23 14.17
C LEU A 654 28.03 -15.00 14.15
N SER A 655 27.94 -16.30 13.86
CA SER A 655 29.08 -17.14 13.48
C SER A 655 28.97 -17.45 12.00
N ILE A 656 29.81 -16.83 11.17
CA ILE A 656 29.76 -16.96 9.71
C ILE A 656 30.22 -18.37 9.32
N THR A 657 29.32 -19.13 8.72
CA THR A 657 29.53 -20.53 8.32
C THR A 657 29.81 -20.68 6.83
N ALA A 658 29.37 -19.72 6.01
CA ALA A 658 29.68 -19.63 4.58
C ALA A 658 29.92 -18.17 4.18
N SER A 659 30.86 -17.95 3.26
CA SER A 659 31.17 -16.66 2.65
C SER A 659 31.95 -16.89 1.35
N GLU A 660 31.23 -16.97 0.24
CA GLU A 660 31.82 -17.23 -1.08
C GLU A 660 31.37 -16.17 -2.08
N ILE A 661 32.29 -15.69 -2.91
CA ILE A 661 32.00 -14.74 -3.98
C ILE A 661 32.16 -15.41 -5.33
N THR A 662 31.07 -15.49 -6.08
CA THR A 662 31.02 -16.03 -7.45
C THR A 662 30.30 -15.05 -8.36
N ASP A 663 30.88 -14.73 -9.52
CA ASP A 663 30.29 -13.83 -10.52
C ASP A 663 29.80 -12.49 -9.95
N GLY A 664 30.57 -11.90 -9.01
CA GLY A 664 30.23 -10.62 -8.37
C GLY A 664 29.17 -10.71 -7.28
N VAL A 665 28.66 -11.90 -6.96
CA VAL A 665 27.68 -12.13 -5.89
C VAL A 665 28.34 -12.79 -4.69
N LEU A 666 28.25 -12.14 -3.53
CA LEU A 666 28.53 -12.73 -2.23
C LEU A 666 27.35 -13.61 -1.81
N ASP A 667 27.60 -14.88 -1.52
CA ASP A 667 26.66 -15.81 -0.90
C ASP A 667 27.18 -16.21 0.48
N GLY A 668 26.38 -15.97 1.52
CA GLY A 668 26.79 -16.13 2.90
C GLY A 668 25.71 -16.74 3.78
N ALA A 669 26.16 -17.39 4.85
CA ALA A 669 25.31 -17.97 5.88
C ALA A 669 25.98 -17.84 7.24
N ALA A 670 25.17 -17.75 8.29
CA ALA A 670 25.63 -17.64 9.66
C ALA A 670 24.68 -18.32 10.65
N ALA A 671 25.25 -18.95 11.68
CA ALA A 671 24.47 -19.29 12.88
C ALA A 671 24.27 -18.02 13.71
N ALA A 672 23.06 -17.84 14.26
CA ALA A 672 22.71 -16.68 15.08
C ALA A 672 22.45 -17.08 16.54
N ALA A 673 23.00 -16.32 17.48
CA ALA A 673 22.76 -16.47 18.91
C ALA A 673 22.33 -15.13 19.51
N LEU A 674 21.23 -15.13 20.26
CA LEU A 674 20.63 -13.92 20.83
C LEU A 674 21.64 -13.16 21.70
N SER A 675 21.73 -11.85 21.54
CA SER A 675 22.61 -11.02 22.38
C SER A 675 21.97 -10.74 23.75
N SER A 676 22.72 -10.07 24.64
CA SER A 676 22.14 -9.53 25.89
C SER A 676 21.08 -8.46 25.66
N ASP A 677 21.25 -7.65 24.62
CA ASP A 677 20.34 -6.57 24.27
C ASP A 677 19.07 -7.16 23.63
N GLY A 678 19.22 -8.21 22.82
CA GLY A 678 18.12 -8.99 22.26
C GLY A 678 17.30 -9.73 23.32
N GLU A 679 17.93 -10.34 24.33
CA GLU A 679 17.23 -10.91 25.50
C GLU A 679 16.33 -9.85 26.16
N THR A 680 16.88 -8.66 26.39
CA THR A 680 16.13 -7.56 27.01
C THR A 680 14.97 -7.12 26.12
N ALA A 681 15.20 -6.96 24.82
CA ALA A 681 14.21 -6.52 23.85
C ALA A 681 13.06 -7.52 23.63
N LEU A 682 13.32 -8.82 23.79
CA LEU A 682 12.31 -9.88 23.70
C LEU A 682 11.72 -10.25 25.08
N ALA A 683 11.61 -9.25 25.96
CA ALA A 683 10.99 -9.33 27.29
C ALA A 683 11.56 -10.41 28.23
N GLY A 684 12.81 -10.84 28.01
CA GLY A 684 13.51 -11.81 28.85
C GLY A 684 13.00 -13.25 28.76
N PHE A 685 12.22 -13.59 27.74
CA PHE A 685 11.73 -14.96 27.54
C PHE A 685 12.80 -15.93 27.04
N TYR A 686 13.81 -15.42 26.35
CA TYR A 686 14.97 -16.15 25.84
C TYR A 686 16.24 -15.60 26.46
N SER A 687 17.18 -16.46 26.83
CA SER A 687 18.43 -16.02 27.45
C SER A 687 19.46 -15.61 26.41
N ALA A 688 20.36 -14.68 26.76
CA ALA A 688 21.52 -14.37 25.93
C ALA A 688 22.34 -15.65 25.62
N GLY A 689 22.79 -15.76 24.38
CA GLY A 689 23.45 -16.94 23.83
C GLY A 689 22.48 -18.04 23.36
N GLU A 690 21.17 -17.88 23.53
CA GLU A 690 20.21 -18.84 23.01
C GLU A 690 20.20 -18.83 21.48
N ALA A 691 20.14 -20.04 20.90
CA ALA A 691 20.14 -20.22 19.46
C ALA A 691 18.86 -19.65 18.82
N LEU A 692 19.06 -18.81 17.82
CA LEU A 692 18.04 -18.30 16.91
C LEU A 692 18.10 -19.10 15.60
N ASP A 693 17.16 -18.83 14.69
CA ASP A 693 17.23 -19.40 13.36
C ASP A 693 18.48 -18.87 12.64
N PRO A 694 19.16 -19.68 11.80
CA PRO A 694 20.31 -19.23 11.04
C PRO A 694 19.92 -18.11 10.05
N VAL A 695 20.89 -17.26 9.73
CA VAL A 695 20.74 -16.15 8.78
C VAL A 695 21.44 -16.53 7.48
N SER A 696 20.73 -16.43 6.36
CA SER A 696 21.32 -16.56 5.02
C SER A 696 21.25 -15.20 4.32
N TYR A 697 22.31 -14.81 3.63
CA TYR A 697 22.38 -13.51 2.98
C TYR A 697 23.13 -13.56 1.65
N ARG A 698 22.71 -12.71 0.72
CA ARG A 698 23.34 -12.49 -0.57
C ARG A 698 23.54 -11.01 -0.83
N ALA A 699 24.63 -10.67 -1.52
CA ALA A 699 24.90 -9.30 -1.94
C ALA A 699 25.53 -9.25 -3.33
N ALA A 700 24.94 -8.46 -4.23
CA ALA A 700 25.57 -8.11 -5.51
C ALA A 700 26.58 -6.99 -5.26
N LEU A 701 27.82 -7.23 -5.69
CA LEU A 701 28.95 -6.34 -5.48
C LEU A 701 29.32 -5.67 -6.80
N SER A 702 29.64 -4.38 -6.77
CA SER A 702 30.31 -3.72 -7.89
C SER A 702 31.78 -4.16 -7.97
N ASP A 703 32.39 -3.92 -9.13
CA ASP A 703 33.82 -4.18 -9.33
C ASP A 703 34.72 -3.16 -8.62
N ASP A 704 34.16 -2.02 -8.23
CA ASP A 704 34.84 -0.94 -7.51
C ASP A 704 33.92 -0.25 -6.47
N CYS A 705 34.25 0.97 -6.06
CA CYS A 705 33.52 1.75 -5.05
C CYS A 705 32.55 2.79 -5.62
N GLU A 706 32.53 3.01 -6.94
CA GLU A 706 31.77 4.11 -7.57
C GLU A 706 30.86 3.65 -8.71
N GLY A 707 31.08 2.45 -9.25
CA GLY A 707 30.40 1.89 -10.41
C GLY A 707 29.11 1.14 -10.09
N ASP A 708 28.31 0.98 -11.14
CA ASP A 708 27.20 0.03 -11.19
C ASP A 708 27.75 -1.41 -11.26
N SER A 709 26.94 -2.41 -10.92
CA SER A 709 27.29 -3.83 -11.08
C SER A 709 26.45 -4.48 -12.17
N ASP A 710 27.07 -5.37 -12.95
CA ASP A 710 26.37 -6.30 -13.82
C ASP A 710 25.76 -7.48 -13.03
N ALA A 711 26.16 -7.65 -11.77
CA ALA A 711 25.60 -8.68 -10.88
C ALA A 711 24.24 -8.26 -10.34
N SER A 712 23.29 -9.20 -10.35
CA SER A 712 21.95 -9.03 -9.78
C SER A 712 21.56 -10.29 -9.02
N LEU A 713 20.77 -10.11 -7.95
CA LEU A 713 20.21 -11.21 -7.17
C LEU A 713 18.91 -11.76 -7.79
N GLY A 714 18.41 -11.15 -8.87
CA GLY A 714 17.16 -11.51 -9.52
C GLY A 714 15.93 -11.16 -8.70
N ASP A 715 14.76 -11.59 -9.17
CA ASP A 715 13.49 -11.24 -8.54
C ASP A 715 13.40 -11.73 -7.09
N LYS A 716 12.69 -10.95 -6.28
CA LYS A 716 12.42 -11.27 -4.87
C LYS A 716 11.44 -12.45 -4.79
N PRO A 717 11.60 -13.37 -3.81
CA PRO A 717 10.59 -14.39 -3.58
C PRO A 717 9.23 -13.75 -3.24
N GLU A 718 8.17 -14.40 -3.70
CA GLU A 718 6.79 -14.03 -3.41
C GLU A 718 6.46 -14.31 -1.94
N ASN A 719 5.48 -13.58 -1.40
CA ASN A 719 5.05 -13.75 -0.03
C ASN A 719 4.17 -15.01 0.08
N GLU A 720 4.40 -15.88 1.05
CA GLU A 720 3.63 -17.12 1.22
C GLU A 720 2.17 -16.92 1.62
N ASP A 721 1.78 -15.70 2.01
CA ASP A 721 0.37 -15.34 2.22
C ASP A 721 -0.38 -15.10 0.89
N ASP A 722 0.34 -15.12 -0.25
CA ASP A 722 -0.17 -14.99 -1.62
C ASP A 722 -0.07 -16.37 -2.34
N GLU A 723 -0.95 -17.32 -2.05
CA GLU A 723 -0.97 -18.61 -2.78
C GLU A 723 -1.65 -18.48 -4.16
N ASP A 724 -0.85 -18.41 -5.23
CA ASP A 724 -1.20 -18.99 -6.54
C ASP A 724 -0.05 -19.94 -6.99
N ASP A 725 -0.31 -21.25 -6.90
CA ASP A 725 0.61 -22.29 -7.36
C ASP A 725 0.64 -22.34 -8.89
N SER A 726 1.64 -21.69 -9.49
CA SER A 726 2.19 -22.15 -10.76
C SER A 726 3.66 -21.74 -10.95
N GLY A 727 4.56 -22.54 -10.39
CA GLY A 727 5.99 -22.27 -10.42
C GLY A 727 6.62 -22.13 -11.82
N LYS A 728 7.65 -21.28 -11.91
CA LYS A 728 9.03 -21.54 -12.42
C LYS A 728 9.86 -20.25 -12.38
N GLY A 729 10.59 -20.03 -11.28
CA GLY A 729 11.55 -18.94 -11.14
C GLY A 729 12.24 -18.88 -9.77
N LYS A 730 12.65 -20.03 -9.20
CA LYS A 730 13.27 -20.09 -7.87
C LYS A 730 14.65 -19.43 -7.87
N VAL A 731 14.82 -18.30 -7.17
CA VAL A 731 16.11 -17.95 -6.57
C VAL A 731 16.13 -18.58 -5.18
N THR A 732 16.80 -19.72 -5.08
CA THR A 732 17.04 -20.42 -3.81
C THR A 732 17.99 -19.61 -2.94
N VAL A 733 17.48 -19.05 -1.84
CA VAL A 733 18.33 -18.78 -0.68
C VAL A 733 18.67 -20.15 -0.11
N ASN A 734 19.91 -20.60 -0.30
CA ASN A 734 20.32 -22.00 -0.11
C ASN A 734 19.82 -22.62 1.21
N GLU A 735 19.36 -23.87 1.10
CA GLU A 735 18.99 -24.77 2.19
C GLU A 735 20.11 -24.83 3.25
N ALA A 736 19.87 -24.22 4.41
CA ALA A 736 20.52 -24.69 5.63
C ALA A 736 19.87 -26.03 5.98
N ALA A 737 20.64 -27.10 5.87
CA ALA A 737 20.20 -28.49 6.03
C ALA A 737 19.13 -28.68 7.12
N ALA A 738 17.88 -28.86 6.69
CA ALA A 738 16.86 -29.48 7.50
C ALA A 738 17.31 -30.92 7.76
N SER A 739 17.47 -31.28 9.04
CA SER A 739 17.59 -32.69 9.39
C SER A 739 16.27 -33.36 9.09
N ASP A 740 16.31 -34.23 8.09
CA ASP A 740 15.27 -35.14 7.64
C ASP A 740 14.55 -35.81 8.83
N SER A 741 13.24 -35.57 8.95
CA SER A 741 12.33 -36.49 9.64
C SER A 741 10.89 -36.27 9.18
N ASP A 742 10.51 -37.04 8.17
CA ASP A 742 9.16 -37.57 8.06
C ASP A 742 8.77 -38.22 9.40
N ASP A 743 7.74 -37.69 10.06
CA ASP A 743 6.73 -38.47 10.77
C ASP A 743 5.72 -37.51 11.41
N GLU A 744 4.45 -37.64 11.02
CA GLU A 744 3.34 -37.03 11.74
C GLU A 744 3.29 -37.60 13.17
N ASP A 745 3.65 -36.80 14.17
CA ASP A 745 3.34 -37.12 15.55
C ASP A 745 3.04 -35.84 16.36
N THR A 746 1.76 -35.72 16.71
CA THR A 746 1.19 -34.70 17.58
C THR A 746 2.01 -34.46 18.85
N GLY A 747 2.17 -33.19 19.24
CA GLY A 747 2.97 -32.71 20.38
C GLY A 747 2.60 -33.26 21.77
N LEU A 748 1.63 -34.16 21.86
CA LEU A 748 1.28 -34.88 23.09
C LEU A 748 2.24 -36.05 23.40
N MET A 749 2.89 -36.65 22.40
CA MET A 749 3.83 -37.78 22.60
C MET A 749 5.26 -37.35 22.93
N ALA A 750 5.65 -36.11 22.59
CA ALA A 750 6.93 -35.53 23.02
C ALA A 750 6.99 -35.33 24.55
N PHE A 751 5.86 -34.97 25.18
CA PHE A 751 5.72 -34.83 26.63
C PHE A 751 5.93 -36.14 27.41
N LEU A 752 5.66 -37.29 26.78
CA LEU A 752 5.78 -38.61 27.41
C LEU A 752 7.17 -39.24 27.28
N LYS A 753 8.02 -38.76 26.37
CA LYS A 753 9.31 -39.40 26.05
C LYS A 753 10.50 -38.87 26.84
N ASP A 754 10.51 -37.63 27.34
CA ASP A 754 11.61 -37.15 28.19
C ASP A 754 11.19 -36.04 29.20
N PRO A 755 10.87 -36.40 30.46
CA PRO A 755 10.44 -35.45 31.48
C PRO A 755 11.60 -34.64 32.12
N SER A 756 12.80 -34.65 31.54
CA SER A 756 13.99 -34.08 32.19
C SER A 756 14.58 -32.81 31.54
N SER A 757 14.04 -32.31 30.43
CA SER A 757 14.65 -31.21 29.66
C SER A 757 14.14 -29.79 29.95
N MET A 758 13.26 -29.54 30.92
CA MET A 758 12.95 -28.16 31.33
C MET A 758 12.98 -27.94 32.84
N VAL A 759 13.81 -26.97 33.23
CA VAL A 759 13.71 -26.24 34.51
C VAL A 759 12.32 -25.57 34.55
N PRO A 760 11.55 -25.74 35.64
CA PRO A 760 10.15 -25.33 35.68
C PRO A 760 10.01 -23.81 35.88
N SER A 761 9.55 -23.09 34.87
CA SER A 761 9.08 -21.71 35.01
C SER A 761 7.65 -21.67 35.54
N LEU A 762 7.52 -21.01 36.68
CA LEU A 762 6.41 -20.98 37.63
C LEU A 762 5.23 -20.09 37.18
N ILE A 763 4.57 -20.37 36.05
CA ILE A 763 3.42 -19.54 35.58
C ILE A 763 2.08 -20.28 35.56
N ALA A 764 2.05 -21.61 35.67
CA ALA A 764 0.79 -22.37 35.65
C ALA A 764 -0.03 -22.35 36.95
N LEU A 765 0.48 -21.79 38.07
CA LEU A 765 -0.20 -21.88 39.38
C LEU A 765 -1.01 -20.64 39.78
N ILE A 766 -0.87 -19.49 39.09
CA ILE A 766 -1.58 -18.26 39.46
C ILE A 766 -2.95 -18.14 38.74
N ALA A 767 -3.09 -18.73 37.55
CA ALA A 767 -4.35 -18.70 36.79
C ALA A 767 -5.51 -19.47 37.45
N ALA A 768 -5.22 -20.48 38.27
CA ALA A 768 -6.25 -21.29 38.94
C ALA A 768 -6.92 -20.60 40.14
N ILE A 769 -6.30 -19.57 40.73
CA ILE A 769 -6.85 -18.85 41.91
C ILE A 769 -7.69 -17.63 41.49
N ALA A 770 -7.39 -17.00 40.34
CA ALA A 770 -8.15 -15.87 39.82
C ALA A 770 -9.54 -16.30 39.28
N ALA A 771 -9.65 -17.44 38.59
CA ALA A 771 -10.93 -17.95 38.07
C ALA A 771 -11.93 -18.32 39.20
N GLY A 772 -11.44 -18.78 40.35
CA GLY A 772 -12.27 -19.14 41.50
C GLY A 772 -12.90 -17.94 42.22
N THR A 773 -12.28 -16.76 42.18
CA THR A 773 -12.79 -15.57 42.89
C THR A 773 -13.80 -14.76 42.08
N MET A 774 -13.74 -14.81 40.75
CA MET A 774 -14.69 -14.13 39.87
C MET A 774 -16.04 -14.86 39.75
N ALA A 775 -16.04 -16.20 39.75
CA ALA A 775 -17.26 -17.02 39.75
C ALA A 775 -18.10 -16.84 41.04
N VAL A 776 -17.47 -16.55 42.17
CA VAL A 776 -18.15 -16.26 43.45
C VAL A 776 -18.70 -14.82 43.49
N ARG A 777 -18.09 -13.88 42.75
CA ARG A 777 -18.56 -12.48 42.65
C ARG A 777 -19.77 -12.34 41.70
N LEU A 778 -19.81 -13.10 40.61
CA LEU A 778 -20.95 -13.12 39.68
C LEU A 778 -22.21 -13.78 40.29
N ARG A 779 -22.05 -14.85 41.09
CA ARG A 779 -23.17 -15.46 41.83
C ARG A 779 -23.81 -14.55 42.88
N ARG A 780 -23.08 -13.58 43.44
CA ARG A 780 -23.63 -12.60 44.42
C ARG A 780 -24.36 -11.42 43.77
N THR A 781 -24.16 -11.19 42.48
CA THR A 781 -24.75 -10.03 41.79
C THR A 781 -26.13 -10.37 41.22
N ASN A 782 -26.33 -11.62 40.76
CA ASN A 782 -27.64 -12.08 40.27
C ASN A 782 -28.70 -12.17 41.38
N SER A 783 -28.33 -12.52 42.62
CA SER A 783 -29.28 -12.57 43.74
C SER A 783 -29.80 -11.19 44.19
N ARG A 784 -29.16 -10.08 43.77
CA ARG A 784 -29.63 -8.71 44.10
C ARG A 784 -30.60 -8.16 43.06
N ILE A 785 -30.65 -8.73 41.85
CA ILE A 785 -31.60 -8.31 40.81
C ILE A 785 -32.99 -8.90 41.08
N GLU A 786 -33.05 -10.14 41.57
CA GLU A 786 -34.30 -10.81 41.97
C GLU A 786 -34.94 -10.15 43.22
N GLU A 787 -34.13 -9.64 44.15
CA GLU A 787 -34.61 -8.93 45.36
C GLU A 787 -35.17 -7.53 45.03
N ILE A 788 -34.64 -6.86 43.99
CA ILE A 788 -35.13 -5.56 43.52
C ILE A 788 -36.43 -5.71 42.70
N ALA A 789 -36.57 -6.80 41.93
CA ALA A 789 -37.81 -7.11 41.21
C ALA A 789 -38.99 -7.41 42.16
N ALA A 790 -38.73 -8.13 43.26
CA ALA A 790 -39.73 -8.40 44.30
C ALA A 790 -40.13 -7.13 45.11
N ALA A 791 -39.24 -6.13 45.20
CA ALA A 791 -39.53 -4.86 45.87
C ALA A 791 -40.29 -3.84 44.99
N ALA A 792 -40.35 -4.07 43.66
CA ALA A 792 -41.01 -3.18 42.70
C ALA A 792 -42.46 -3.57 42.35
N GLY A 793 -42.95 -4.72 42.83
CA GLY A 793 -44.37 -5.08 42.78
C GLY A 793 -44.96 -5.29 41.38
N VAL A 794 -44.19 -5.84 40.44
CA VAL A 794 -44.67 -6.21 39.11
C VAL A 794 -44.81 -7.73 39.03
N ASP A 795 -46.02 -8.24 39.23
CA ASP A 795 -46.37 -9.63 38.92
C ASP A 795 -46.45 -9.80 37.39
N VAL A 796 -45.64 -10.69 36.84
CA VAL A 796 -45.72 -11.14 35.44
C VAL A 796 -46.16 -12.58 35.45
N ASP A 797 -47.46 -12.80 35.57
CA ASP A 797 -48.14 -14.04 35.17
C ASP A 797 -49.65 -13.75 35.05
N ASP A 798 -50.13 -13.42 33.84
CA ASP A 798 -51.51 -13.70 33.45
C ASP A 798 -51.62 -13.86 31.91
N PRO A 799 -51.87 -15.09 31.41
CA PRO A 799 -52.16 -15.33 30.01
C PRO A 799 -53.68 -15.50 29.82
N ASP A 800 -54.40 -14.41 29.53
CA ASP A 800 -55.63 -14.40 28.73
C ASP A 800 -56.26 -12.98 28.73
N THR A 801 -56.41 -12.37 27.55
CA THR A 801 -57.70 -11.86 27.04
C THR A 801 -57.54 -11.07 25.73
N ASP A 802 -58.38 -11.45 24.76
CA ASP A 802 -58.73 -10.74 23.54
C ASP A 802 -59.12 -9.27 23.78
N ASN A 803 -58.64 -8.36 22.91
CA ASN A 803 -59.47 -7.48 22.07
C ASN A 803 -58.62 -6.72 21.03
#